data_AF-A0A7Z2JCY5-F1
#
_entry.id   AF-A0A7Z2JCY5-F1
#
_cell.length_a   1.000
_cell.length_b   1.000
_cell.length_c   1.000
_cell.angle_alpha   90.00
_cell.angle_beta   90.00
_cell.angle_gamma   90.00
#
_symmetry.space_group_name_H-M   'P 1'
#
loop_
_entity.id
_entity.type
_entity.pdbx_description
1 polymer ?
#
loop_
_entity_poly.entity_id
_entity_poly.type
_entity_poly.pdbx_seq_one_letter_code
_entity_poly.pdbx_strand_id
1 'polypeptide(L)'
;MGPQPNARRIDANEFARRLRRYAETGVSGVSLSGIIVDARVDLSGTVFKRGLALRDVDCNGELILANCTFEGPVWLDECRLHGGVDLSQCQFKASLSITACRLKRSDALAALAIPTLSIARSVIEGNASMVACAIDGCVSGRGVHITGDLSFPACRISGVKGDADGLLDLAGCRITGGVSFETNGSKLPPQLLAHVQACAKIKDSFYGERSSVEDATEKGSVSVNFTNAHLGDYLNLANSRFCGKVNLEHMKCRQVSSTGELIGVRPKERFEKEVTAAHVDGELTFSDAEIGYIQLYGITVTGAITFIAGKCGQIFIDDWCSDDGLHAQVASIGAFYMTSWHCLDFVRCNVSRINENKRQLGYNAIEITSSKIEKDLTFWPGKSTASVLEGNYNRDDEAPANNPRQGGQITGQLADRWNRHLAMTGKLRIANCIIRGDVDLTGIEVKERDKVDGRILISDTEIDGRVLFASPVSYLFNPRNDSPMIRDLAARRVLEAIREQTGRDSFPVDLSEHLASCNSLELQTVTASDIDLTGLCVEPAPGEKDREGRVDVVYSTIRRRVEAFSRLDKDAVKRAQEDLESRLGEAGKFRSWLLGVDANSFRQNLCAKATIVEAHVSIRGALNLQYSEVGQLKVSDRSFLGSVADSSPRDDGLVLDFAKLHNLCVARGNKKSAEKQHTHNGFPRPISLLEVQVDSWFLELVQDGKTAEQRADTEPVSAAPYLDLLDNDPEFRMSSYTAVERSLRNRGLDKEANRIYVAARFRDARTGKGYRRPKRRIDRILAWFYTGLWPWRRGDGRFREKGFLKSVPFLRRTRDWRETLFGGVTFSIWSVGFAFAGSSLIRDHDSWTGWLLFILIIAAAPLFLRIVVDRLYWLLLDYGTGAMRLAVIIFILMLLSFVFVSGEPANFEPTIPAKILEAQRKMVLPTNAVLAPMAYDPKEHPTEDEWTFGERVWMTLEYHVPLVSAVVSDEWEAAGSPLRISSLWVERNHDERGVPNWWPMKIGAWPKARDWFGAMQWLNWILWPLFLPFLVRKISRDR
;
A
#
# COMPACT_ATOMS: atom_id res chain seq x y z
N MET A 1 4.92 14.67 65.36
CA MET A 1 4.53 15.95 65.99
C MET A 1 3.82 15.61 67.30
N GLY A 2 4.22 16.24 68.41
CA GLY A 2 3.56 16.04 69.71
C GLY A 2 2.14 16.67 69.75
N PRO A 3 1.31 16.27 70.72
CA PRO A 3 -0.03 16.86 70.92
C PRO A 3 0.07 18.38 71.12
N GLN A 4 -0.85 19.14 70.54
CA GLN A 4 -0.90 20.57 70.80
C GLN A 4 -1.25 20.81 72.29
N PRO A 5 -0.51 21.68 73.01
CA PRO A 5 -0.61 21.79 74.46
C PRO A 5 -1.94 22.36 75.00
N ASN A 6 -2.87 22.81 74.14
CA ASN A 6 -4.12 23.47 74.56
C ASN A 6 -5.41 22.82 74.01
N ALA A 7 -5.36 21.62 73.45
CA ALA A 7 -6.55 20.98 72.88
C ALA A 7 -7.53 20.55 73.99
N ARG A 8 -8.80 20.95 73.88
CA ARG A 8 -9.83 20.65 74.89
C ARG A 8 -10.45 19.29 74.60
N ARG A 9 -10.29 18.32 75.50
CA ARG A 9 -11.02 17.05 75.45
C ARG A 9 -12.49 17.26 75.81
N ILE A 10 -13.40 16.72 75.01
CA ILE A 10 -14.85 16.77 75.21
C ILE A 10 -15.41 15.35 74.99
N ASP A 11 -16.33 14.93 75.86
CA ASP A 11 -17.05 13.67 75.68
C ASP A 11 -17.86 13.66 74.38
N ALA A 12 -17.94 12.51 73.70
CA ALA A 12 -18.61 12.41 72.40
C ALA A 12 -20.10 12.78 72.46
N ASN A 13 -20.81 12.42 73.54
CA ASN A 13 -22.22 12.80 73.70
C ASN A 13 -22.37 14.29 73.96
N GLU A 14 -21.44 14.89 74.72
CA GLU A 14 -21.43 16.34 74.94
C GLU A 14 -21.15 17.09 73.62
N PHE A 15 -20.18 16.62 72.84
CA PHE A 15 -19.85 17.19 71.54
C PHE A 15 -21.04 17.09 70.57
N ALA A 16 -21.67 15.92 70.45
CA ALA A 16 -22.87 15.72 69.65
C ALA A 16 -24.03 16.63 70.10
N ARG A 17 -24.26 16.73 71.41
CA ARG A 17 -25.31 17.59 71.98
C ARG A 17 -25.08 19.07 71.67
N ARG A 18 -23.82 19.53 71.72
CA ARG A 18 -23.45 20.90 71.34
C ARG A 18 -23.76 21.13 69.86
N LEU A 19 -23.32 20.23 68.97
CA LEU A 19 -23.58 20.34 67.53
C LEU A 19 -25.08 20.30 67.16
N ARG A 20 -25.89 19.45 67.81
CA ARG A 20 -27.36 19.44 67.61
C ARG A 20 -28.01 20.74 68.07
N ARG A 21 -27.64 21.27 69.24
CA ARG A 21 -28.15 22.57 69.72
C ARG A 21 -27.77 23.70 68.75
N TYR A 22 -26.60 23.64 68.15
CA TYR A 22 -26.18 24.61 67.14
C TYR A 22 -27.00 24.50 65.85
N ALA A 23 -27.26 23.28 65.40
CA ALA A 23 -28.12 23.03 64.26
C ALA A 23 -29.53 23.64 64.45
N GLU A 24 -30.08 23.53 65.67
CA GLU A 24 -31.39 24.10 66.04
C GLU A 24 -31.39 25.63 66.18
N THR A 25 -30.38 26.19 66.86
CA THR A 25 -30.37 27.63 67.24
C THR A 25 -30.00 28.56 66.10
N GLY A 26 -29.28 28.09 65.07
CA GLY A 26 -28.95 28.89 63.89
C GLY A 26 -28.14 30.15 64.20
N VAL A 27 -27.41 30.22 65.32
CA VAL A 27 -26.49 31.33 65.60
C VAL A 27 -25.28 31.22 64.66
N SER A 28 -24.69 32.36 64.25
CA SER A 28 -23.62 32.51 63.22
C SER A 28 -22.62 31.35 63.15
N GLY A 29 -22.23 30.96 61.93
CA GLY A 29 -21.39 29.81 61.57
C GLY A 29 -20.50 29.29 62.70
N VAL A 30 -20.82 28.07 63.16
CA VAL A 30 -20.16 27.46 64.31
C VAL A 30 -18.81 26.93 63.85
N SER A 31 -17.76 27.65 64.21
CA SER A 31 -16.37 27.23 64.06
C SER A 31 -15.93 26.60 65.38
N LEU A 32 -15.95 25.27 65.46
CA LEU A 32 -15.34 24.55 66.58
C LEU A 32 -13.87 24.28 66.26
N SER A 33 -12.96 24.70 67.15
CA SER A 33 -11.53 24.46 66.97
C SER A 33 -10.77 23.94 68.18
N GLY A 34 -9.78 23.08 67.92
CA GLY A 34 -8.87 22.54 68.95
C GLY A 34 -9.56 21.60 69.93
N ILE A 35 -10.44 20.72 69.44
CA ILE A 35 -11.23 19.79 70.26
C ILE A 35 -10.76 18.36 70.02
N ILE A 36 -10.65 17.57 71.09
CA ILE A 36 -10.40 16.12 71.03
C ILE A 36 -11.65 15.38 71.50
N VAL A 37 -12.12 14.41 70.73
CA VAL A 37 -13.28 13.57 71.02
C VAL A 37 -12.86 12.10 71.02
N ASP A 38 -12.99 11.43 72.17
CA ASP A 38 -12.41 10.10 72.37
C ASP A 38 -13.29 8.92 71.87
N ALA A 39 -14.51 9.18 71.39
CA ALA A 39 -15.47 8.14 71.01
C ALA A 39 -16.27 8.51 69.75
N ARG A 40 -17.09 7.56 69.26
CA ARG A 40 -17.98 7.71 68.10
C ARG A 40 -18.99 8.85 68.33
N VAL A 41 -19.12 9.73 67.34
CA VAL A 41 -20.05 10.87 67.32
C VAL A 41 -21.13 10.60 66.28
N ASP A 42 -22.37 10.44 66.73
CA ASP A 42 -23.52 10.24 65.84
C ASP A 42 -24.42 11.48 65.82
N LEU A 43 -24.52 12.10 64.65
CA LEU A 43 -25.31 13.28 64.36
C LEU A 43 -26.38 13.00 63.29
N SER A 44 -26.67 11.73 63.02
CA SER A 44 -27.55 11.33 61.92
C SER A 44 -28.92 12.01 61.97
N GLY A 45 -29.45 12.42 60.82
CA GLY A 45 -30.77 13.05 60.70
C GLY A 45 -30.84 14.51 61.17
N THR A 46 -29.71 15.16 61.44
CA THR A 46 -29.69 16.56 61.93
C THR A 46 -29.75 17.57 60.77
N VAL A 47 -30.44 18.70 60.97
CA VAL A 47 -30.56 19.79 59.98
C VAL A 47 -29.74 21.02 60.38
N PHE A 48 -28.67 21.33 59.66
CA PHE A 48 -27.77 22.45 59.90
C PHE A 48 -28.10 23.67 59.01
N LYS A 49 -28.93 24.59 59.53
CA LYS A 49 -29.42 25.77 58.77
C LYS A 49 -28.35 26.76 58.30
N ARG A 50 -27.19 26.82 58.96
CA ARG A 50 -26.10 27.76 58.64
C ARG A 50 -24.78 27.09 58.29
N GLY A 51 -24.82 25.79 57.96
CA GLY A 51 -23.63 24.99 57.67
C GLY A 51 -22.94 24.45 58.93
N LEU A 52 -21.76 23.86 58.73
CA LEU A 52 -20.96 23.21 59.77
C LEU A 52 -19.48 23.48 59.50
N ALA A 53 -18.75 24.10 60.44
CA ALA A 53 -17.32 24.32 60.33
C ALA A 53 -16.57 23.65 61.49
N LEU A 54 -15.90 22.54 61.21
CA LEU A 54 -15.00 21.86 62.14
C LEU A 54 -13.56 22.17 61.73
N ARG A 55 -12.77 22.75 62.62
CA ARG A 55 -11.36 23.10 62.37
C ARG A 55 -10.46 22.47 63.41
N ASP A 56 -9.40 21.74 63.06
CA ASP A 56 -8.47 21.15 64.04
C ASP A 56 -9.22 20.32 65.12
N VAL A 57 -10.18 19.51 64.69
CA VAL A 57 -10.92 18.55 65.53
C VAL A 57 -10.28 17.17 65.40
N ASP A 58 -9.94 16.55 66.53
CA ASP A 58 -9.34 15.22 66.61
C ASP A 58 -10.39 14.23 67.16
N CYS A 59 -11.01 13.43 66.30
CA CYS A 59 -12.03 12.45 66.66
C CYS A 59 -11.43 11.04 66.61
N ASN A 60 -11.23 10.41 67.77
CA ASN A 60 -10.70 9.06 67.91
C ASN A 60 -11.71 7.97 67.48
N GLY A 61 -13.00 8.31 67.41
CA GLY A 61 -14.07 7.44 66.91
C GLY A 61 -14.56 7.82 65.50
N GLU A 62 -15.64 7.16 65.07
CA GLU A 62 -16.33 7.45 63.80
C GLU A 62 -17.19 8.72 63.92
N LEU A 63 -17.16 9.58 62.90
CA LEU A 63 -18.05 10.74 62.79
C LEU A 63 -19.18 10.43 61.81
N ILE A 64 -20.37 10.15 62.34
CA ILE A 64 -21.55 9.82 61.53
C ILE A 64 -22.43 11.04 61.40
N LEU A 65 -22.54 11.51 60.17
CA LEU A 65 -23.39 12.63 59.75
C LEU A 65 -24.44 12.14 58.74
N ALA A 66 -24.72 10.83 58.67
CA ALA A 66 -25.66 10.24 57.71
C ALA A 66 -27.06 10.86 57.78
N ASN A 67 -27.76 10.96 56.64
CA ASN A 67 -29.11 11.54 56.56
C ASN A 67 -29.21 13.00 57.06
N CYS A 68 -28.11 13.76 57.14
CA CYS A 68 -28.16 15.16 57.55
C CYS A 68 -28.53 16.08 56.38
N THR A 69 -29.13 17.24 56.69
CA THR A 69 -29.36 18.32 55.72
C THR A 69 -28.56 19.55 56.12
N PHE A 70 -27.70 20.05 55.23
CA PHE A 70 -26.89 21.24 55.44
C PHE A 70 -27.38 22.36 54.51
N GLU A 71 -27.98 23.42 55.07
CA GLU A 71 -28.43 24.57 54.27
C GLU A 71 -27.32 25.60 54.00
N GLY A 72 -26.25 25.56 54.79
CA GLY A 72 -25.03 26.34 54.59
C GLY A 72 -23.81 25.44 54.30
N PRO A 73 -22.63 26.02 54.03
CA PRO A 73 -21.44 25.27 53.63
C PRO A 73 -20.93 24.37 54.76
N VAL A 74 -20.31 23.24 54.38
CA VAL A 74 -19.66 22.32 55.32
C VAL A 74 -18.17 22.38 55.11
N TRP A 75 -17.43 22.75 56.16
CA TRP A 75 -15.98 22.86 56.17
C TRP A 75 -15.40 21.94 57.24
N LEU A 76 -14.60 20.97 56.81
CA LEU A 76 -13.77 20.14 57.68
C LEU A 76 -12.32 20.53 57.41
N ASP A 77 -11.74 21.38 58.26
CA ASP A 77 -10.39 21.91 58.12
C ASP A 77 -9.45 21.27 59.14
N GLU A 78 -8.30 20.76 58.73
CA GLU A 78 -7.25 20.22 59.63
C GLU A 78 -7.73 19.15 60.63
N CYS A 79 -8.88 18.50 60.38
CA CYS A 79 -9.43 17.49 61.29
C CYS A 79 -8.69 16.15 61.19
N ARG A 80 -8.52 15.46 62.32
CA ARG A 80 -7.97 14.10 62.41
C ARG A 80 -9.09 13.16 62.82
N LEU A 81 -9.46 12.24 61.95
CA LEU A 81 -10.66 11.42 62.12
C LEU A 81 -10.24 9.95 62.04
N HIS A 82 -10.27 9.26 63.18
CA HIS A 82 -9.65 7.95 63.32
C HIS A 82 -10.60 6.76 63.06
N GLY A 83 -11.92 6.99 63.05
CA GLY A 83 -12.95 5.94 62.89
C GLY A 83 -13.77 6.02 61.59
N GLY A 84 -13.39 6.86 60.62
CA GLY A 84 -14.17 7.10 59.39
C GLY A 84 -15.14 8.29 59.51
N VAL A 85 -15.67 8.71 58.36
CA VAL A 85 -16.66 9.80 58.25
C VAL A 85 -17.78 9.35 57.33
N ASP A 86 -18.98 9.25 57.88
CA ASP A 86 -20.17 8.88 57.12
C ASP A 86 -21.02 10.13 56.84
N LEU A 87 -20.95 10.61 55.60
CA LEU A 87 -21.79 11.68 55.05
C LEU A 87 -22.81 11.11 54.03
N SER A 88 -23.15 9.82 54.13
CA SER A 88 -24.08 9.18 53.19
C SER A 88 -25.50 9.70 53.34
N GLN A 89 -26.22 9.75 52.21
CA GLN A 89 -27.62 10.21 52.14
C GLN A 89 -27.82 11.64 52.68
N CYS A 90 -26.77 12.46 52.66
CA CYS A 90 -26.84 13.85 53.07
C CYS A 90 -27.35 14.75 51.93
N GLN A 91 -28.01 15.84 52.31
CA GLN A 91 -28.38 16.92 51.39
C GLN A 91 -27.57 18.17 51.73
N PHE A 92 -26.71 18.62 50.83
CA PHE A 92 -25.95 19.86 50.97
C PHE A 92 -26.53 20.88 49.99
N LYS A 93 -27.19 21.93 50.49
CA LYS A 93 -27.68 23.07 49.66
C LYS A 93 -26.56 24.06 49.29
N ALA A 94 -25.33 23.74 49.70
CA ALA A 94 -24.12 24.55 49.52
C ALA A 94 -22.90 23.63 49.36
N SER A 95 -21.71 24.21 49.21
CA SER A 95 -20.46 23.47 48.97
C SER A 95 -19.99 22.65 50.19
N LEU A 96 -19.36 21.51 49.90
CA LEU A 96 -18.65 20.66 50.86
C LEU A 96 -17.14 20.82 50.63
N SER A 97 -16.40 21.25 51.64
CA SER A 97 -14.94 21.36 51.62
C SER A 97 -14.33 20.54 52.74
N ILE A 98 -13.39 19.67 52.38
CA ILE A 98 -12.57 18.91 53.31
C ILE A 98 -11.11 19.29 53.01
N THR A 99 -10.45 19.98 53.94
CA THR A 99 -9.16 20.63 53.72
C THR A 99 -8.14 20.14 54.75
N ALA A 100 -7.02 19.59 54.31
CA ALA A 100 -5.93 19.11 55.17
C ALA A 100 -6.39 18.12 56.27
N CYS A 101 -7.46 17.37 56.02
CA CYS A 101 -7.93 16.34 56.93
C CYS A 101 -7.08 15.08 56.83
N ARG A 102 -6.96 14.38 57.95
CA ARG A 102 -6.32 13.06 58.03
C ARG A 102 -7.32 12.04 58.52
N LEU A 103 -7.72 11.13 57.65
CA LEU A 103 -8.46 9.94 58.05
C LEU A 103 -7.43 8.83 58.23
N LYS A 104 -7.22 8.37 59.46
CA LYS A 104 -6.22 7.34 59.78
C LYS A 104 -6.87 6.20 60.50
N ARG A 105 -6.35 4.99 60.31
CA ARG A 105 -6.71 3.89 61.20
C ARG A 105 -6.22 4.18 62.62
N SER A 106 -7.08 4.03 63.62
CA SER A 106 -6.64 4.04 65.03
C SER A 106 -5.90 2.73 65.34
N ASP A 107 -4.71 2.83 65.93
CA ASP A 107 -3.95 1.66 66.43
C ASP A 107 -4.76 0.86 67.48
N ALA A 108 -5.69 1.53 68.18
CA ALA A 108 -6.56 0.91 69.19
C ALA A 108 -7.74 0.11 68.61
N LEU A 109 -8.10 0.32 67.34
CA LEU A 109 -9.23 -0.34 66.65
C LEU A 109 -8.77 -1.29 65.54
N ALA A 110 -7.53 -1.80 65.65
CA ALA A 110 -6.81 -2.55 64.62
C ALA A 110 -7.49 -3.82 64.06
N ALA A 111 -8.68 -4.21 64.52
CA ALA A 111 -9.32 -5.47 64.12
C ALA A 111 -10.58 -5.34 63.23
N LEU A 112 -11.32 -4.22 63.16
CA LEU A 112 -12.73 -4.31 62.70
C LEU A 112 -13.26 -3.29 61.67
N ALA A 113 -12.61 -2.17 61.36
CA ALA A 113 -13.14 -1.24 60.35
C ALA A 113 -12.03 -0.53 59.54
N ILE A 114 -12.16 -0.53 58.21
CA ILE A 114 -11.35 0.28 57.31
C ILE A 114 -11.91 1.70 57.35
N PRO A 115 -11.11 2.74 57.64
CA PRO A 115 -11.58 4.13 57.63
C PRO A 115 -12.20 4.46 56.27
N THR A 116 -13.47 4.83 56.25
CA THR A 116 -14.20 5.12 55.02
C THR A 116 -14.68 6.56 55.06
N LEU A 117 -14.44 7.32 53.99
CA LEU A 117 -15.14 8.58 53.73
C LEU A 117 -16.30 8.29 52.78
N SER A 118 -17.51 8.19 53.30
CA SER A 118 -18.70 7.92 52.49
C SER A 118 -19.46 9.20 52.22
N ILE A 119 -19.60 9.59 50.96
CA ILE A 119 -20.56 10.61 50.47
C ILE A 119 -21.61 9.95 49.57
N ALA A 120 -21.81 8.63 49.72
CA ALA A 120 -22.66 7.83 48.86
C ALA A 120 -24.13 8.29 48.92
N ARG A 121 -24.77 8.36 47.75
CA ARG A 121 -26.19 8.77 47.57
C ARG A 121 -26.53 10.15 48.14
N SER A 122 -25.52 11.01 48.33
CA SER A 122 -25.72 12.37 48.79
C SER A 122 -26.00 13.33 47.62
N VAL A 123 -26.70 14.42 47.89
CA VAL A 123 -26.97 15.49 46.91
C VAL A 123 -26.21 16.74 47.34
N ILE A 124 -25.34 17.26 46.48
CA ILE A 124 -24.51 18.44 46.73
C ILE A 124 -24.84 19.50 45.68
N GLU A 125 -25.61 20.51 46.09
CA GLU A 125 -25.93 21.71 45.30
C GLU A 125 -24.74 22.67 45.37
N GLY A 126 -23.65 22.33 44.68
CA GLY A 126 -22.42 23.12 44.66
C GLY A 126 -21.20 22.27 44.32
N ASN A 127 -20.03 22.78 44.68
CA ASN A 127 -18.77 22.08 44.49
C ASN A 127 -18.46 21.21 45.72
N ALA A 128 -17.86 20.05 45.47
CA ALA A 128 -17.26 19.21 46.49
C ALA A 128 -15.74 19.23 46.31
N SER A 129 -14.99 19.63 47.32
CA SER A 129 -13.52 19.71 47.21
C SER A 129 -12.86 19.02 48.38
N MET A 130 -11.91 18.14 48.08
CA MET A 130 -11.00 17.52 49.02
C MET A 130 -9.59 18.03 48.69
N VAL A 131 -9.03 18.86 49.57
CA VAL A 131 -7.75 19.53 49.31
C VAL A 131 -6.72 19.06 50.33
N ALA A 132 -5.56 18.60 49.86
CA ALA A 132 -4.46 18.17 50.73
C ALA A 132 -4.86 17.11 51.79
N CYS A 133 -5.87 16.29 51.48
CA CYS A 133 -6.38 15.29 52.42
C CYS A 133 -5.55 14.01 52.35
N ALA A 134 -5.27 13.40 53.50
CA ALA A 134 -4.66 12.06 53.58
C ALA A 134 -5.68 11.07 54.16
N ILE A 135 -6.17 10.15 53.33
CA ILE A 135 -7.20 9.17 53.65
C ILE A 135 -6.57 7.78 53.63
N ASP A 136 -6.37 7.18 54.80
CA ASP A 136 -5.87 5.81 54.96
C ASP A 136 -7.04 4.79 54.98
N GLY A 137 -7.72 4.68 53.84
CA GLY A 137 -8.83 3.77 53.57
C GLY A 137 -9.50 4.07 52.23
N CYS A 138 -10.82 4.01 52.14
CA CYS A 138 -11.55 4.25 50.88
C CYS A 138 -12.46 5.48 50.91
N VAL A 139 -12.70 6.05 49.73
CA VAL A 139 -13.66 7.12 49.48
C VAL A 139 -14.78 6.54 48.62
N SER A 140 -15.99 6.49 49.16
CA SER A 140 -17.17 6.03 48.44
C SER A 140 -18.11 7.20 48.15
N GLY A 141 -18.20 7.60 46.88
CA GLY A 141 -19.19 8.55 46.37
C GLY A 141 -20.22 7.87 45.46
N ARG A 142 -20.51 6.58 45.70
CA ARG A 142 -21.44 5.81 44.87
C ARG A 142 -22.82 6.48 44.83
N GLY A 143 -23.32 6.75 43.63
CA GLY A 143 -24.62 7.38 43.43
C GLY A 143 -24.73 8.84 43.91
N VAL A 144 -23.61 9.53 44.17
CA VAL A 144 -23.63 10.94 44.57
C VAL A 144 -24.14 11.81 43.42
N HIS A 145 -24.96 12.82 43.73
CA HIS A 145 -25.38 13.84 42.78
C HIS A 145 -24.74 15.18 43.13
N ILE A 146 -23.93 15.74 42.24
CA ILE A 146 -23.22 17.02 42.47
C ILE A 146 -23.59 17.96 41.33
N THR A 147 -24.06 19.18 41.64
CA THR A 147 -24.42 20.15 40.59
C THR A 147 -23.23 20.97 40.10
N GLY A 148 -22.12 20.98 40.84
CA GLY A 148 -20.84 21.60 40.47
C GLY A 148 -19.73 20.59 40.24
N ASP A 149 -18.50 20.98 40.57
CA ASP A 149 -17.29 20.17 40.38
C ASP A 149 -16.94 19.32 41.61
N LEU A 150 -16.28 18.18 41.35
CA LEU A 150 -15.64 17.36 42.38
C LEU A 150 -14.11 17.42 42.21
N SER A 151 -13.38 17.91 43.20
CA SER A 151 -11.92 18.04 43.10
C SER A 151 -11.14 17.36 44.23
N PHE A 152 -10.00 16.76 43.87
CA PHE A 152 -9.08 16.06 44.76
C PHE A 152 -7.64 16.61 44.72
N PRO A 153 -7.40 17.93 44.78
CA PRO A 153 -6.05 18.50 44.67
C PRO A 153 -5.14 18.08 45.83
N ALA A 154 -3.99 17.49 45.49
CA ALA A 154 -2.96 17.03 46.42
C ALA A 154 -3.49 16.05 47.48
N CYS A 155 -4.51 15.26 47.13
CA CYS A 155 -5.06 14.23 48.00
C CYS A 155 -4.26 12.94 47.92
N ARG A 156 -3.99 12.33 49.07
CA ARG A 156 -3.45 10.97 49.16
C ARG A 156 -4.52 10.04 49.71
N ILE A 157 -5.05 9.14 48.89
CA ILE A 157 -5.95 8.06 49.28
C ILE A 157 -5.12 6.78 49.25
N SER A 158 -4.89 6.14 50.38
CA SER A 158 -4.14 4.89 50.46
C SER A 158 -4.89 3.89 51.33
N GLY A 159 -4.78 2.59 51.09
CA GLY A 159 -5.39 1.63 52.01
C GLY A 159 -5.65 0.27 51.39
N VAL A 160 -6.50 -0.49 52.07
CA VAL A 160 -7.04 -1.76 51.58
C VAL A 160 -8.44 -1.51 51.04
N LYS A 161 -8.75 -2.09 49.88
CA LYS A 161 -10.11 -2.11 49.35
C LYS A 161 -11.06 -2.74 50.39
N GLY A 162 -12.00 -1.96 50.91
CA GLY A 162 -13.11 -2.45 51.74
C GLY A 162 -14.20 -3.09 50.88
N ASP A 163 -15.48 -2.86 51.24
CA ASP A 163 -16.64 -3.32 50.44
C ASP A 163 -16.83 -2.53 49.13
N ALA A 164 -16.15 -1.38 48.98
CA ALA A 164 -16.19 -0.57 47.77
C ALA A 164 -15.49 -1.28 46.61
N ASP A 165 -15.92 -1.03 45.36
CA ASP A 165 -15.34 -1.68 44.18
C ASP A 165 -13.96 -1.12 43.79
N GLY A 166 -13.56 0.02 44.39
CA GLY A 166 -12.20 0.54 44.37
C GLY A 166 -11.91 1.45 45.57
N LEU A 167 -10.67 1.93 45.69
CA LEU A 167 -10.29 2.87 46.76
C LEU A 167 -11.00 4.21 46.63
N LEU A 168 -11.17 4.69 45.40
CA LEU A 168 -12.05 5.81 45.07
C LEU A 168 -13.20 5.27 44.20
N ASP A 169 -14.36 5.07 44.80
CA ASP A 169 -15.53 4.52 44.13
C ASP A 169 -16.59 5.61 43.89
N LEU A 170 -16.68 6.07 42.65
CA LEU A 170 -17.65 7.05 42.16
C LEU A 170 -18.68 6.41 41.23
N ALA A 171 -18.94 5.10 41.38
CA ALA A 171 -19.88 4.40 40.52
C ALA A 171 -21.31 4.97 40.61
N GLY A 172 -21.97 5.13 39.46
CA GLY A 172 -23.32 5.64 39.34
C GLY A 172 -23.50 7.10 39.76
N CYS A 173 -22.42 7.86 39.93
CA CYS A 173 -22.52 9.28 40.28
C CYS A 173 -23.08 10.12 39.12
N ARG A 174 -23.69 11.25 39.44
CA ARG A 174 -24.14 12.24 38.47
C ARG A 174 -23.61 13.61 38.86
N ILE A 175 -22.57 14.05 38.18
CA ILE A 175 -21.86 15.30 38.43
C ILE A 175 -22.11 16.21 37.23
N THR A 176 -22.80 17.34 37.42
CA THR A 176 -23.07 18.28 36.31
C THR A 176 -21.80 18.98 35.85
N GLY A 177 -20.85 19.27 36.75
CA GLY A 177 -19.52 19.79 36.42
C GLY A 177 -18.52 18.69 36.03
N GLY A 178 -17.26 18.91 36.38
CA GLY A 178 -16.16 17.99 36.15
C GLY A 178 -15.60 17.32 37.41
N VAL A 179 -14.75 16.32 37.21
CA VAL A 179 -13.91 15.70 38.24
C VAL A 179 -12.46 16.05 37.96
N SER A 180 -11.75 16.62 38.93
CA SER A 180 -10.35 17.04 38.75
C SER A 180 -9.44 16.55 39.86
N PHE A 181 -8.29 15.97 39.47
CA PHE A 181 -7.19 15.65 40.38
C PHE A 181 -6.05 16.67 40.32
N GLU A 182 -6.21 17.71 39.50
CA GLU A 182 -5.20 18.74 39.25
C GLU A 182 -4.85 19.48 40.54
N THR A 183 -3.56 19.53 40.88
CA THR A 183 -3.07 20.18 42.11
C THR A 183 -2.83 21.67 41.92
N ASN A 184 -3.07 22.20 40.71
CA ASN A 184 -2.76 23.59 40.39
C ASN A 184 -3.78 24.52 41.06
N GLY A 185 -3.29 25.45 41.87
CA GLY A 185 -4.11 26.42 42.58
C GLY A 185 -4.83 27.41 41.66
N SER A 186 -4.43 27.54 40.39
CA SER A 186 -5.04 28.47 39.42
C SER A 186 -6.52 28.21 39.16
N LYS A 187 -6.96 26.95 39.23
CA LYS A 187 -8.36 26.54 39.01
C LYS A 187 -9.14 26.31 40.30
N LEU A 188 -8.52 26.48 41.46
CA LEU A 188 -9.30 26.44 42.70
C LEU A 188 -10.21 27.67 42.75
N PRO A 189 -11.50 27.52 43.11
CA PRO A 189 -12.38 28.67 43.30
C PRO A 189 -11.69 29.72 44.17
N PRO A 190 -11.76 31.04 43.86
CA PRO A 190 -10.99 32.06 44.57
C PRO A 190 -11.18 32.02 46.09
N GLN A 191 -12.37 31.64 46.55
CA GLN A 191 -12.69 31.43 47.97
C GLN A 191 -11.89 30.28 48.59
N LEU A 192 -11.78 29.15 47.87
CA LEU A 192 -11.02 27.98 48.28
C LEU A 192 -9.51 28.26 48.20
N LEU A 193 -9.05 28.97 47.16
CA LEU A 193 -7.65 29.38 47.03
C LEU A 193 -7.23 30.31 48.18
N ALA A 194 -8.05 31.31 48.50
CA ALA A 194 -7.82 32.20 49.63
C ALA A 194 -7.79 31.43 50.97
N HIS A 195 -8.68 30.43 51.12
CA HIS A 195 -8.72 29.56 52.29
C HIS A 195 -7.47 28.67 52.41
N VAL A 196 -7.07 28.02 51.32
CA VAL A 196 -5.84 27.22 51.23
C VAL A 196 -4.60 28.07 51.50
N GLN A 197 -4.55 29.30 50.98
CA GLN A 197 -3.48 30.27 51.23
C GLN A 197 -3.45 30.76 52.69
N ALA A 198 -4.58 30.75 53.39
CA ALA A 198 -4.66 31.10 54.81
C ALA A 198 -4.19 29.97 55.74
N CYS A 199 -4.31 28.71 55.32
CA CYS A 199 -3.80 27.55 56.06
C CYS A 199 -2.27 27.46 55.99
N ALA A 200 -1.57 28.05 56.96
CA ALA A 200 -0.11 28.15 57.00
C ALA A 200 0.64 26.81 56.85
N LYS A 201 0.06 25.69 57.30
CA LYS A 201 0.64 24.35 57.20
C LYS A 201 0.61 23.76 55.78
N ILE A 202 -0.27 24.26 54.92
CA ILE A 202 -0.46 23.75 53.55
C ILE A 202 0.59 24.34 52.58
N LYS A 203 1.15 25.52 52.90
CA LYS A 203 2.08 26.24 52.01
C LYS A 203 3.35 25.45 51.66
N ASP A 204 3.87 24.60 52.53
CA ASP A 204 5.13 23.89 52.28
C ASP A 204 4.92 22.50 51.64
N SER A 205 3.75 21.88 51.80
CA SER A 205 3.45 20.54 51.26
C SER A 205 2.65 20.56 49.95
N PHE A 206 1.84 21.61 49.72
CA PHE A 206 0.91 21.66 48.58
C PHE A 206 1.60 21.94 47.23
N TYR A 207 2.70 22.69 47.26
CA TYR A 207 3.47 22.97 46.05
C TYR A 207 4.39 21.79 45.71
N GLY A 208 3.82 20.79 45.03
CA GLY A 208 4.56 19.71 44.37
C GLY A 208 4.18 18.29 44.77
N GLU A 209 3.28 18.09 45.74
CA GLU A 209 2.72 16.77 46.01
C GLU A 209 1.63 16.42 44.99
N ARG A 210 1.74 15.25 44.37
CA ARG A 210 0.73 14.72 43.44
C ARG A 210 -0.45 14.18 44.21
N SER A 211 -1.64 14.31 43.64
CA SER A 211 -2.79 13.54 44.11
C SER A 211 -2.49 12.06 43.88
N SER A 212 -2.50 11.21 44.91
CA SER A 212 -2.24 9.77 44.73
C SER A 212 -3.35 8.89 45.30
N VAL A 213 -3.68 7.82 44.57
CA VAL A 213 -4.57 6.74 45.00
C VAL A 213 -3.76 5.45 45.02
N GLU A 214 -3.36 5.00 46.19
CA GLU A 214 -2.38 3.93 46.40
C GLU A 214 -3.00 2.70 47.09
N ASP A 215 -3.28 1.63 46.34
CA ASP A 215 -3.64 0.35 46.95
C ASP A 215 -2.41 -0.34 47.55
N ALA A 216 -2.49 -0.62 48.85
CA ALA A 216 -1.41 -1.25 49.61
C ALA A 216 -1.33 -2.77 49.41
N THR A 217 -2.38 -3.41 48.88
CA THR A 217 -2.56 -4.86 48.97
C THR A 217 -2.19 -5.62 47.71
N GLU A 218 -2.57 -5.17 46.50
CA GLU A 218 -2.24 -5.88 45.26
C GLU A 218 -2.05 -4.96 44.04
N LYS A 219 -1.03 -5.25 43.22
CA LYS A 219 -0.73 -4.54 41.96
C LYS A 219 -1.73 -4.80 40.81
N GLY A 220 -3.01 -4.98 41.10
CA GLY A 220 -4.03 -5.31 40.09
C GLY A 220 -5.47 -4.99 40.48
N SER A 221 -5.70 -4.53 41.70
CA SER A 221 -7.01 -4.07 42.15
C SER A 221 -7.43 -2.80 41.44
N VAL A 222 -8.75 -2.56 41.38
CA VAL A 222 -9.31 -1.30 40.87
C VAL A 222 -9.04 -0.22 41.92
N SER A 223 -8.21 0.76 41.58
CA SER A 223 -7.91 1.89 42.45
C SER A 223 -8.98 2.97 42.35
N VAL A 224 -9.52 3.17 41.15
CA VAL A 224 -10.56 4.18 40.88
C VAL A 224 -11.66 3.59 40.00
N ASN A 225 -12.91 3.75 40.43
CA ASN A 225 -14.08 3.23 39.74
C ASN A 225 -15.07 4.35 39.39
N PHE A 226 -15.31 4.56 38.10
CA PHE A 226 -16.33 5.47 37.55
C PHE A 226 -17.44 4.72 36.81
N THR A 227 -17.68 3.45 37.15
CA THR A 227 -18.69 2.63 36.45
C THR A 227 -20.06 3.30 36.48
N ASN A 228 -20.70 3.50 35.33
CA ASN A 228 -21.99 4.21 35.18
C ASN A 228 -21.99 5.68 35.66
N ALA A 229 -20.83 6.33 35.78
CA ALA A 229 -20.77 7.74 36.13
C ALA A 229 -21.22 8.64 34.97
N HIS A 230 -21.94 9.71 35.27
CA HIS A 230 -22.32 10.74 34.32
C HIS A 230 -21.71 12.08 34.75
N LEU A 231 -20.72 12.54 33.99
CA LEU A 231 -20.02 13.81 34.18
C LEU A 231 -20.47 14.77 33.07
N GLY A 232 -21.00 15.94 33.42
CA GLY A 232 -21.48 16.90 32.43
C GLY A 232 -20.36 17.56 31.63
N ASP A 233 -19.21 17.78 32.28
CA ASP A 233 -18.05 18.43 31.67
C ASP A 233 -16.87 17.45 31.47
N TYR A 234 -15.93 17.37 32.41
CA TYR A 234 -14.66 16.68 32.17
C TYR A 234 -14.21 15.76 33.31
N LEU A 235 -13.31 14.83 33.00
CA LEU A 235 -12.49 14.08 33.95
C LEU A 235 -11.02 14.43 33.70
N ASN A 236 -10.42 15.22 34.61
CA ASN A 236 -9.02 15.63 34.50
C ASN A 236 -8.13 14.83 35.45
N LEU A 237 -7.30 13.94 34.88
CA LEU A 237 -6.33 13.09 35.56
C LEU A 237 -4.97 13.80 35.80
N ALA A 238 -4.82 15.07 35.42
CA ALA A 238 -3.54 15.77 35.53
C ALA A 238 -2.92 15.72 36.94
N ASN A 239 -1.59 15.63 36.97
CA ASN A 239 -0.76 15.59 38.18
C ASN A 239 -1.23 14.60 39.26
N SER A 240 -1.66 13.42 38.83
CA SER A 240 -2.11 12.37 39.73
C SER A 240 -1.37 11.05 39.53
N ARG A 241 -1.35 10.22 40.57
CA ARG A 241 -0.78 8.87 40.55
C ARG A 241 -1.83 7.86 41.01
N PHE A 242 -2.19 6.91 40.17
CA PHE A 242 -3.11 5.83 40.51
C PHE A 242 -2.32 4.52 40.55
N CYS A 243 -2.25 3.84 41.70
CA CYS A 243 -1.66 2.50 41.80
C CYS A 243 -2.78 1.47 41.78
N GLY A 244 -2.97 0.80 40.65
CA GLY A 244 -4.12 -0.06 40.36
C GLY A 244 -4.87 0.37 39.10
N LYS A 245 -5.94 -0.36 38.75
CA LYS A 245 -6.75 -0.11 37.56
C LYS A 245 -7.67 1.10 37.75
N VAL A 246 -7.79 1.93 36.71
CA VAL A 246 -8.79 2.99 36.59
C VAL A 246 -9.88 2.51 35.63
N ASN A 247 -11.08 2.23 36.16
CA ASN A 247 -12.21 1.73 35.39
C ASN A 247 -13.22 2.84 35.07
N LEU A 248 -13.47 3.09 33.77
CA LEU A 248 -14.39 4.09 33.24
C LEU A 248 -15.57 3.45 32.48
N GLU A 249 -15.97 2.25 32.88
CA GLU A 249 -17.06 1.48 32.27
C GLU A 249 -18.41 2.22 32.28
N HIS A 250 -19.12 2.23 31.16
CA HIS A 250 -20.39 2.95 30.94
C HIS A 250 -20.34 4.45 31.30
N MET A 251 -19.15 5.05 31.41
CA MET A 251 -19.02 6.46 31.78
C MET A 251 -19.49 7.34 30.63
N LYS A 252 -20.24 8.39 30.97
CA LYS A 252 -20.61 9.47 30.04
C LYS A 252 -19.90 10.75 30.45
N CYS A 253 -19.13 11.34 29.55
CA CYS A 253 -18.37 12.56 29.83
C CYS A 253 -18.12 13.36 28.56
N ARG A 254 -18.02 14.69 28.64
CA ARG A 254 -17.63 15.48 27.47
C ARG A 254 -16.13 15.33 27.17
N GLN A 255 -15.28 15.28 28.20
CA GLN A 255 -13.82 15.22 28.05
C GLN A 255 -13.15 14.31 29.06
N VAL A 256 -12.17 13.52 28.63
CA VAL A 256 -11.17 12.95 29.55
C VAL A 256 -9.80 13.54 29.21
N SER A 257 -9.11 14.15 30.17
CA SER A 257 -7.82 14.79 29.94
C SER A 257 -6.77 14.40 30.97
N SER A 258 -5.49 14.45 30.60
CA SER A 258 -4.35 14.38 31.54
C SER A 258 -3.45 15.63 31.52
N THR A 259 -3.85 16.67 30.79
CA THR A 259 -3.13 17.94 30.69
C THR A 259 -3.21 18.74 31.97
N GLY A 260 -2.06 18.97 32.60
CA GLY A 260 -1.94 20.00 33.63
C GLY A 260 -1.60 21.34 32.99
N GLU A 261 -2.14 22.43 33.51
CA GLU A 261 -1.56 23.75 33.24
C GLU A 261 -0.18 23.82 33.91
N LEU A 262 0.83 24.29 33.16
CA LEU A 262 2.15 24.57 33.72
C LEU A 262 1.99 25.49 34.93
N ILE A 263 2.44 24.99 36.07
CA ILE A 263 2.65 25.82 37.25
C ILE A 263 3.67 26.87 36.83
N GLY A 264 3.34 28.15 36.95
CA GLY A 264 4.28 29.26 36.84
C GLY A 264 5.30 29.21 37.97
N VAL A 265 6.16 28.18 37.96
CA VAL A 265 7.26 28.01 38.91
C VAL A 265 8.19 29.18 38.66
N ARG A 266 8.49 29.93 39.73
CA ARG A 266 9.39 31.09 39.63
C ARG A 266 10.71 30.64 39.00
N PRO A 267 11.21 31.29 37.94
CA PRO A 267 12.35 30.85 37.13
C PRO A 267 13.71 30.80 37.86
N LYS A 268 13.77 31.04 39.17
CA LYS A 268 15.02 31.17 39.93
C LYS A 268 15.47 29.90 40.66
N GLU A 269 14.61 28.90 40.82
CA GLU A 269 14.98 27.64 41.50
C GLU A 269 15.06 26.53 40.45
N ARG A 270 16.29 26.06 40.16
CA ARG A 270 16.56 24.86 39.35
C ARG A 270 15.98 23.64 40.07
N PHE A 271 14.69 23.40 39.95
CA PHE A 271 14.12 22.13 40.35
C PHE A 271 14.17 21.17 39.15
N GLU A 272 15.03 20.15 39.27
CA GLU A 272 14.98 18.92 38.47
C GLU A 272 13.71 18.08 38.74
N LYS A 273 12.73 18.62 39.50
CA LYS A 273 11.48 17.91 39.75
C LYS A 273 10.67 17.89 38.47
N GLU A 274 10.64 16.71 37.85
CA GLU A 274 9.83 16.36 36.69
C GLU A 274 8.39 16.90 36.85
N VAL A 275 8.02 17.85 35.99
CA VAL A 275 6.61 18.16 35.74
C VAL A 275 5.97 16.85 35.33
N THR A 276 4.91 16.48 36.03
CA THR A 276 4.43 15.11 35.98
C THR A 276 2.94 15.04 35.78
N ALA A 277 2.58 14.68 34.56
CA ALA A 277 1.29 14.23 34.11
C ALA A 277 0.84 12.99 34.87
N ALA A 278 -0.38 12.55 34.57
CA ALA A 278 -0.99 11.38 35.15
C ALA A 278 -0.08 10.14 35.05
N HIS A 279 0.01 9.39 36.15
CA HIS A 279 0.73 8.12 36.22
C HIS A 279 -0.22 7.03 36.72
N VAL A 280 -0.59 6.09 35.87
CA VAL A 280 -1.42 4.93 36.20
C VAL A 280 -0.53 3.70 36.28
N ASP A 281 -0.21 3.22 37.48
CA ASP A 281 0.46 1.94 37.71
C ASP A 281 -0.57 0.79 37.67
N GLY A 282 -1.13 0.56 36.48
CA GLY A 282 -2.23 -0.38 36.22
C GLY A 282 -2.82 -0.18 34.82
N GLU A 283 -4.05 -0.66 34.61
CA GLU A 283 -4.81 -0.47 33.37
C GLU A 283 -5.69 0.78 33.43
N LEU A 284 -5.88 1.44 32.29
CA LEU A 284 -6.88 2.49 32.09
C LEU A 284 -7.93 1.97 31.11
N THR A 285 -9.12 1.65 31.60
CA THR A 285 -10.15 0.97 30.80
C THR A 285 -11.35 1.86 30.53
N PHE A 286 -11.72 1.97 29.26
CA PHE A 286 -12.91 2.59 28.72
C PHE A 286 -13.79 1.49 28.12
N SER A 287 -14.81 1.02 28.84
CA SER A 287 -15.75 0.00 28.33
C SER A 287 -17.13 0.61 28.18
N ASP A 288 -17.79 0.48 27.01
CA ASP A 288 -19.13 1.01 26.75
C ASP A 288 -19.29 2.51 27.11
N ALA A 289 -18.20 3.27 27.09
CA ALA A 289 -18.18 4.66 27.48
C ALA A 289 -18.61 5.56 26.31
N GLU A 290 -19.29 6.67 26.63
CA GLU A 290 -19.65 7.71 25.66
C GLU A 290 -18.90 9.00 26.00
N ILE A 291 -17.77 9.23 25.32
CA ILE A 291 -16.88 10.34 25.65
C ILE A 291 -16.78 11.32 24.49
N GLY A 292 -17.01 12.61 24.70
CA GLY A 292 -16.86 13.61 23.64
C GLY A 292 -15.44 13.61 23.05
N TYR A 293 -14.40 13.77 23.88
CA TYR A 293 -13.01 13.75 23.46
C TYR A 293 -12.07 13.24 24.54
N ILE A 294 -11.01 12.53 24.12
CA ILE A 294 -10.01 11.92 25.01
C ILE A 294 -8.65 12.51 24.67
N GLN A 295 -8.01 13.14 25.65
CA GLN A 295 -6.79 13.95 25.50
C GLN A 295 -5.76 13.61 26.59
N LEU A 296 -4.95 12.59 26.32
CA LEU A 296 -3.98 12.06 27.25
C LEU A 296 -2.56 12.50 26.88
N TYR A 297 -2.16 13.67 27.37
CA TYR A 297 -0.82 14.23 27.12
C TYR A 297 0.15 13.86 28.25
N GLY A 298 1.34 13.39 27.87
CA GLY A 298 2.44 13.04 28.78
C GLY A 298 2.11 11.90 29.75
N ILE A 299 0.98 11.22 29.58
CA ILE A 299 0.48 10.19 30.49
C ILE A 299 1.45 9.00 30.54
N THR A 300 1.66 8.45 31.74
CA THR A 300 2.32 7.16 31.90
C THR A 300 1.32 6.12 32.39
N VAL A 301 1.11 5.05 31.63
CA VAL A 301 0.27 3.90 32.02
C VAL A 301 1.14 2.65 31.99
N THR A 302 1.35 1.97 33.11
CA THR A 302 2.21 0.77 33.16
C THR A 302 1.53 -0.48 32.58
N GLY A 303 0.19 -0.51 32.59
CA GLY A 303 -0.64 -1.52 31.92
C GLY A 303 -1.20 -1.05 30.57
N ALA A 304 -2.28 -1.69 30.13
CA ALA A 304 -2.94 -1.33 28.88
C ALA A 304 -3.84 -0.10 29.03
N ILE A 305 -3.93 0.70 27.96
CA ILE A 305 -5.09 1.57 27.72
C ILE A 305 -6.05 0.78 26.84
N THR A 306 -7.25 0.53 27.36
CA THR A 306 -8.21 -0.40 26.76
C THR A 306 -9.50 0.35 26.40
N PHE A 307 -9.93 0.24 25.14
CA PHE A 307 -11.18 0.76 24.61
C PHE A 307 -12.05 -0.41 24.14
N ILE A 308 -13.24 -0.59 24.72
CA ILE A 308 -14.14 -1.72 24.44
C ILE A 308 -15.55 -1.18 24.20
N ALA A 309 -16.16 -1.48 23.05
CA ALA A 309 -17.60 -1.30 22.79
C ALA A 309 -18.19 0.11 23.03
N GLY A 310 -17.37 1.14 23.16
CA GLY A 310 -17.80 2.52 23.38
C GLY A 310 -17.70 3.40 22.12
N LYS A 311 -17.93 4.69 22.32
CA LYS A 311 -17.81 5.69 21.28
C LYS A 311 -17.15 6.96 21.79
N CYS A 312 -16.40 7.62 20.92
CA CYS A 312 -15.92 8.96 21.19
C CYS A 312 -15.86 9.86 19.96
N GLY A 313 -15.73 11.17 20.17
CA GLY A 313 -15.39 12.11 19.11
C GLY A 313 -13.95 11.91 18.63
N GLN A 314 -12.97 12.23 19.48
CA GLN A 314 -11.54 12.17 19.16
C GLN A 314 -10.75 11.41 20.22
N ILE A 315 -9.71 10.69 19.82
CA ILE A 315 -8.69 10.13 20.73
C ILE A 315 -7.34 10.76 20.40
N PHE A 316 -6.75 11.39 21.39
CA PHE A 316 -5.44 12.01 21.30
C PHE A 316 -4.59 11.58 22.50
N ILE A 317 -3.55 10.78 22.23
CA ILE A 317 -2.56 10.35 23.21
C ILE A 317 -1.21 10.78 22.66
N ASP A 318 -0.50 11.65 23.36
CA ASP A 318 0.72 12.26 22.84
C ASP A 318 1.67 12.63 23.97
N ASP A 319 2.92 12.89 23.63
CA ASP A 319 3.83 13.56 24.53
C ASP A 319 3.27 14.95 24.88
N TRP A 320 3.43 15.34 26.13
CA TRP A 320 3.12 16.70 26.53
C TRP A 320 4.35 17.57 26.28
N CYS A 321 4.21 18.65 25.53
CA CYS A 321 5.25 19.67 25.37
C CYS A 321 4.70 21.01 25.86
N SER A 322 5.50 21.72 26.65
CA SER A 322 5.20 23.08 27.06
C SER A 322 5.20 24.04 25.87
N ASP A 323 4.46 25.15 26.00
CA ASP A 323 4.42 26.20 24.97
C ASP A 323 5.80 26.81 24.70
N ASP A 324 6.68 26.85 25.70
CA ASP A 324 8.06 27.32 25.57
C ASP A 324 9.02 26.25 25.00
N GLY A 325 8.53 25.02 24.79
CA GLY A 325 9.30 23.89 24.27
C GLY A 325 10.39 23.34 25.21
N LEU A 326 10.63 23.98 26.36
CA LEU A 326 11.69 23.61 27.31
C LEU A 326 11.36 22.33 28.07
N HIS A 327 10.10 22.15 28.39
CA HIS A 327 9.62 21.02 29.17
C HIS A 327 8.81 20.11 28.26
N ALA A 328 9.18 18.84 28.19
CA ALA A 328 8.26 17.85 27.67
C ALA A 328 8.29 16.62 28.55
N GLN A 329 7.13 16.01 28.63
CA GLN A 329 6.93 14.76 29.30
C GLN A 329 6.53 13.71 28.28
N VAL A 330 7.26 12.61 28.36
CA VAL A 330 7.12 11.49 27.47
C VAL A 330 5.88 10.70 27.86
N ALA A 331 4.96 10.49 26.92
CA ALA A 331 3.88 9.54 27.12
C ALA A 331 4.41 8.12 26.92
N SER A 332 4.09 7.23 27.86
CA SER A 332 4.49 5.83 27.84
C SER A 332 3.32 4.97 28.28
N ILE A 333 2.99 3.95 27.50
CA ILE A 333 1.88 3.03 27.82
C ILE A 333 2.39 1.59 27.79
N GLY A 334 1.71 0.67 28.49
CA GLY A 334 2.05 -0.74 28.45
C GLY A 334 1.58 -1.42 27.16
N ALA A 335 0.32 -1.18 26.81
CA ALA A 335 -0.28 -1.63 25.55
C ALA A 335 -1.42 -0.68 25.13
N PHE A 336 -1.82 -0.72 23.87
CA PHE A 336 -2.98 -0.02 23.34
C PHE A 336 -3.97 -1.03 22.76
N TYR A 337 -5.11 -1.21 23.41
CA TYR A 337 -6.15 -2.14 22.96
C TYR A 337 -7.42 -1.37 22.61
N MET A 338 -7.96 -1.60 21.42
CA MET A 338 -9.22 -1.02 20.96
C MET A 338 -10.05 -2.09 20.25
N THR A 339 -11.23 -2.39 20.77
CA THR A 339 -12.14 -3.35 20.16
C THR A 339 -13.57 -2.83 20.10
N SER A 340 -14.23 -3.03 18.96
CA SER A 340 -15.63 -2.61 18.77
C SER A 340 -15.89 -1.13 19.11
N TRP A 341 -14.87 -0.28 18.93
CA TRP A 341 -14.94 1.13 19.31
C TRP A 341 -15.30 2.00 18.10
N HIS A 342 -16.14 3.01 18.30
CA HIS A 342 -16.50 3.97 17.26
C HIS A 342 -15.89 5.36 17.55
N CYS A 343 -14.86 5.74 16.79
CA CYS A 343 -14.28 7.08 16.82
C CYS A 343 -14.87 7.92 15.67
N LEU A 344 -15.59 9.00 16.00
CA LEU A 344 -16.29 9.84 15.03
C LEU A 344 -15.37 10.80 14.25
N ASP A 345 -14.11 10.87 14.63
CA ASP A 345 -13.10 11.73 14.01
C ASP A 345 -11.80 10.92 13.84
N PHE A 346 -10.70 11.30 14.49
CA PHE A 346 -9.39 10.65 14.36
C PHE A 346 -8.93 9.98 15.66
N VAL A 347 -8.04 9.00 15.50
CA VAL A 347 -7.25 8.39 16.57
C VAL A 347 -5.78 8.74 16.35
N ARG A 348 -5.19 9.48 17.28
CA ARG A 348 -3.75 9.80 17.28
C ARG A 348 -3.13 9.23 18.54
N CYS A 349 -2.27 8.23 18.38
CA CYS A 349 -1.54 7.59 19.47
C CYS A 349 -0.03 7.74 19.21
N ASN A 350 0.48 8.89 19.65
CA ASN A 350 1.81 9.40 19.41
C ASN A 350 2.68 9.21 20.66
N VAL A 351 2.53 8.09 21.35
CA VAL A 351 3.35 7.77 22.52
C VAL A 351 4.80 7.50 22.08
N SER A 352 5.77 7.90 22.89
CA SER A 352 7.18 7.60 22.55
C SER A 352 7.54 6.13 22.80
N ARG A 353 6.81 5.45 23.68
CA ARG A 353 7.16 4.08 24.09
C ARG A 353 5.94 3.24 24.44
N ILE A 354 5.88 2.05 23.86
CA ILE A 354 4.93 1.00 24.25
C ILE A 354 5.73 -0.18 24.79
N ASN A 355 5.67 -0.35 26.12
CA ASN A 355 6.39 -1.41 26.80
C ASN A 355 5.45 -2.58 27.08
N GLU A 356 5.60 -3.66 26.33
CA GLU A 356 4.85 -4.88 26.63
C GLU A 356 5.12 -5.31 28.07
N ASN A 357 4.08 -5.25 28.89
CA ASN A 357 4.20 -5.63 30.28
C ASN A 357 4.14 -7.15 30.34
N LYS A 358 5.31 -7.79 30.59
CA LYS A 358 5.53 -9.24 30.64
C LYS A 358 4.50 -10.05 31.46
N ARG A 359 3.66 -9.40 32.26
CA ARG A 359 2.73 -10.03 33.20
C ARG A 359 1.34 -10.28 32.63
N GLN A 360 0.98 -9.71 31.49
CA GLN A 360 -0.35 -9.92 30.88
C GLN A 360 -0.20 -10.78 29.61
N LEU A 361 -0.22 -12.09 29.82
CA LEU A 361 -0.04 -13.13 28.81
C LEU A 361 -0.91 -12.88 27.56
N GLY A 362 -0.26 -12.55 26.44
CA GLY A 362 -0.83 -12.70 25.09
C GLY A 362 -1.35 -11.44 24.41
N TYR A 363 -1.24 -10.26 25.02
CA TYR A 363 -1.64 -9.03 24.33
C TYR A 363 -0.59 -8.60 23.32
N ASN A 364 -1.06 -8.21 22.13
CA ASN A 364 -0.24 -7.44 21.21
C ASN A 364 0.03 -6.06 21.81
N ALA A 365 1.15 -5.44 21.46
CA ALA A 365 1.49 -4.11 21.98
C ALA A 365 0.49 -3.04 21.51
N ILE A 366 0.03 -3.17 20.26
CA ILE A 366 -1.11 -2.44 19.72
C ILE A 366 -2.07 -3.46 19.10
N GLU A 367 -3.34 -3.45 19.52
CA GLU A 367 -4.40 -4.23 18.89
C GLU A 367 -5.65 -3.38 18.68
N ILE A 368 -6.03 -3.21 17.42
CA ILE A 368 -7.26 -2.54 17.01
C ILE A 368 -8.10 -3.55 16.24
N THR A 369 -9.28 -3.90 16.77
CA THR A 369 -10.14 -4.93 16.19
C THR A 369 -11.58 -4.46 16.06
N SER A 370 -12.26 -4.83 14.99
CA SER A 370 -13.71 -4.60 14.83
C SER A 370 -14.15 -3.14 15.06
N SER A 371 -13.26 -2.17 14.82
CA SER A 371 -13.46 -0.77 15.21
C SER A 371 -13.69 0.11 13.99
N LYS A 372 -14.40 1.23 14.19
CA LYS A 372 -14.72 2.20 13.14
C LYS A 372 -14.09 3.56 13.48
N ILE A 373 -13.29 4.10 12.55
CA ILE A 373 -12.63 5.40 12.67
C ILE A 373 -13.04 6.23 11.45
N GLU A 374 -13.75 7.34 11.67
CA GLU A 374 -14.33 8.15 10.57
C GLU A 374 -13.31 9.06 9.86
N LYS A 375 -12.09 9.22 10.41
CA LYS A 375 -10.96 9.91 9.76
C LYS A 375 -9.66 9.13 9.97
N ASP A 376 -8.58 9.83 10.32
CA ASP A 376 -7.22 9.30 10.31
C ASP A 376 -6.89 8.47 11.56
N LEU A 377 -6.08 7.43 11.36
CA LEU A 377 -5.39 6.68 12.40
C LEU A 377 -3.89 6.97 12.29
N THR A 378 -3.32 7.64 13.29
CA THR A 378 -1.90 8.03 13.28
C THR A 378 -1.16 7.48 14.48
N PHE A 379 0.00 6.89 14.22
CA PHE A 379 1.03 6.56 15.22
C PHE A 379 2.30 7.31 14.86
N TRP A 380 2.42 8.57 15.31
CA TRP A 380 3.59 9.41 15.03
C TRP A 380 3.98 10.30 16.23
N PRO A 381 4.95 9.89 17.06
CA PRO A 381 5.34 10.61 18.28
C PRO A 381 5.84 12.06 18.02
N GLY A 382 6.23 12.38 16.79
CA GLY A 382 6.74 13.70 16.43
C GLY A 382 5.66 14.77 16.19
N LYS A 383 4.38 14.41 16.04
CA LYS A 383 3.36 15.33 15.49
C LYS A 383 3.07 16.55 16.37
N SER A 384 2.90 16.38 17.69
CA SER A 384 2.69 17.52 18.59
C SER A 384 3.95 18.37 18.74
N THR A 385 5.11 17.73 18.87
CA THR A 385 6.42 18.41 18.92
C THR A 385 6.63 19.26 17.66
N ALA A 386 6.28 18.73 16.48
CA ALA A 386 6.26 19.43 15.21
C ALA A 386 5.40 20.69 15.25
N SER A 387 4.16 20.59 15.75
CA SER A 387 3.25 21.74 15.86
C SER A 387 3.79 22.82 16.81
N VAL A 388 4.42 22.43 17.93
CA VAL A 388 5.01 23.39 18.88
C VAL A 388 6.25 24.05 18.28
N LEU A 389 7.11 23.27 17.60
CA LEU A 389 8.27 23.77 16.88
C LEU A 389 7.85 24.83 15.85
N GLU A 390 6.83 24.54 15.05
CA GLU A 390 6.29 25.46 14.05
C GLU A 390 5.68 26.72 14.68
N GLY A 391 4.93 26.56 15.78
CA GLY A 391 4.39 27.69 16.53
C GLY A 391 5.48 28.62 17.08
N ASN A 392 6.59 28.07 17.56
CA ASN A 392 7.72 28.85 18.05
C ASN A 392 8.53 29.49 16.91
N TYR A 393 8.71 28.78 15.79
CA TYR A 393 9.34 29.33 14.59
C TYR A 393 8.61 30.57 14.08
N ASN A 394 7.28 30.52 14.00
CA ASN A 394 6.48 31.65 13.54
C ASN A 394 6.49 32.84 14.52
N ARG A 395 6.88 32.66 15.79
CA ARG A 395 7.02 33.73 16.79
C ARG A 395 8.39 34.40 16.78
N ASP A 396 9.44 33.64 16.48
CA ASP A 396 10.82 34.12 16.53
C ASP A 396 11.14 35.18 15.45
N ASP A 397 10.33 35.28 14.39
CA ASP A 397 10.41 36.39 13.43
C ASP A 397 10.19 37.77 14.10
N GLU A 398 9.58 37.82 15.29
CA GLU A 398 9.33 39.05 16.04
C GLU A 398 10.26 39.26 17.26
N ALA A 399 11.11 38.29 17.62
CA ALA A 399 11.88 38.34 18.86
C ALA A 399 13.24 39.08 18.73
N PRO A 400 13.60 39.97 19.68
CA PRO A 400 14.84 40.75 19.62
C PRO A 400 16.10 39.87 19.85
N ALA A 401 17.13 40.10 19.02
CA ALA A 401 18.39 39.34 18.88
C ALA A 401 19.31 39.21 20.13
N ASN A 402 18.81 39.44 21.34
CA ASN A 402 19.64 39.69 22.51
C ASN A 402 20.10 38.44 23.28
N ASN A 403 19.67 37.21 22.92
CA ASN A 403 20.18 36.01 23.61
C ASN A 403 20.22 34.72 22.77
N PRO A 404 21.08 34.64 21.72
CA PRO A 404 21.13 33.52 20.78
C PRO A 404 21.53 32.17 21.39
N ARG A 405 22.17 32.16 22.57
CA ARG A 405 22.65 30.92 23.21
C ARG A 405 21.54 30.05 23.78
N GLN A 406 20.43 30.62 24.24
CA GLN A 406 19.34 29.84 24.84
C GLN A 406 18.51 29.11 23.78
N GLY A 407 18.18 29.75 22.65
CA GLY A 407 17.35 29.12 21.62
C GLY A 407 17.98 27.86 20.99
N GLY A 408 19.31 27.79 20.88
CA GLY A 408 20.01 26.65 20.25
C GLY A 408 19.94 25.35 21.04
N GLN A 409 19.87 25.45 22.38
CA GLN A 409 19.76 24.26 23.24
C GLN A 409 18.34 23.69 23.23
N ILE A 410 17.33 24.57 23.14
CA ILE A 410 15.90 24.20 23.08
C ILE A 410 15.60 23.47 21.77
N THR A 411 16.07 24.03 20.65
CA THR A 411 15.90 23.41 19.32
C THR A 411 16.61 22.07 19.21
N GLY A 412 17.80 21.91 19.80
CA GLY A 412 18.49 20.62 19.83
C GLY A 412 17.69 19.54 20.56
N GLN A 413 17.20 19.85 21.78
CA GLN A 413 16.38 18.90 22.54
C GLN A 413 15.07 18.56 21.82
N LEU A 414 14.35 19.57 21.32
CA LEU A 414 13.11 19.33 20.57
C LEU A 414 13.34 18.56 19.27
N ALA A 415 14.46 18.78 18.57
CA ALA A 415 14.81 18.00 17.39
C ALA A 415 15.11 16.53 17.73
N ASP A 416 15.78 16.27 18.85
CA ASP A 416 15.96 14.90 19.35
C ASP A 416 14.61 14.26 19.75
N ARG A 417 13.65 15.04 20.27
CA ARG A 417 12.29 14.57 20.55
C ARG A 417 11.48 14.29 19.29
N TRP A 418 11.61 15.14 18.29
CA TRP A 418 10.97 14.97 17.00
C TRP A 418 11.48 13.71 16.26
N ASN A 419 12.78 13.42 16.40
CA ASN A 419 13.42 12.22 15.85
C ASN A 419 13.07 10.91 16.56
N ARG A 420 12.21 10.95 17.59
CA ARG A 420 11.88 9.73 18.31
C ARG A 420 11.08 8.79 17.43
N HIS A 421 11.39 7.52 17.62
CA HIS A 421 10.57 6.43 17.13
C HIS A 421 9.58 6.02 18.20
N LEU A 422 8.43 5.55 17.74
CA LEU A 422 7.56 4.75 18.56
C LEU A 422 8.24 3.39 18.75
N ALA A 423 9.05 3.28 19.81
CA ALA A 423 9.69 2.03 20.17
C ALA A 423 8.64 1.12 20.80
N MET A 424 8.33 0.03 20.12
CA MET A 424 7.33 -0.94 20.52
C MET A 424 7.97 -2.33 20.59
N THR A 425 7.74 -3.03 21.68
CA THR A 425 8.07 -4.46 21.80
C THR A 425 6.81 -5.28 21.61
N GLY A 426 6.80 -6.22 20.67
CA GLY A 426 5.66 -7.08 20.39
C GLY A 426 5.00 -6.80 19.05
N LYS A 427 3.75 -7.24 18.87
CA LYS A 427 3.01 -7.17 17.60
C LYS A 427 2.12 -5.92 17.51
N LEU A 428 1.97 -5.37 16.30
CA LEU A 428 0.89 -4.43 15.95
C LEU A 428 -0.15 -5.19 15.13
N ARG A 429 -1.42 -5.13 15.55
CA ARG A 429 -2.53 -5.74 14.83
C ARG A 429 -3.66 -4.74 14.60
N ILE A 430 -4.08 -4.57 13.34
CA ILE A 430 -5.31 -3.87 12.94
C ILE A 430 -6.16 -4.87 12.17
N ALA A 431 -7.32 -5.28 12.68
CA ALA A 431 -8.13 -6.33 12.03
C ALA A 431 -9.63 -6.02 12.03
N ASN A 432 -10.35 -6.40 10.97
CA ASN A 432 -11.80 -6.20 10.87
C ASN A 432 -12.24 -4.74 11.07
N CYS A 433 -11.44 -3.76 10.65
CA CYS A 433 -11.71 -2.35 10.90
C CYS A 433 -12.26 -1.62 9.67
N ILE A 434 -12.92 -0.48 9.91
CA ILE A 434 -13.30 0.49 8.87
C ILE A 434 -12.66 1.82 9.24
N ILE A 435 -11.71 2.28 8.42
CA ILE A 435 -10.97 3.53 8.59
C ILE A 435 -11.25 4.40 7.38
N ARG A 436 -11.99 5.50 7.57
CA ARG A 436 -12.41 6.37 6.46
C ARG A 436 -11.33 7.40 6.05
N GLY A 437 -10.26 7.56 6.82
CA GLY A 437 -9.12 8.41 6.52
C GLY A 437 -7.82 7.63 6.25
N ASP A 438 -6.69 8.28 6.51
CA ASP A 438 -5.36 7.72 6.32
C ASP A 438 -4.90 6.88 7.53
N VAL A 439 -4.05 5.88 7.29
CA VAL A 439 -3.33 5.13 8.32
C VAL A 439 -1.85 5.48 8.24
N ASP A 440 -1.38 6.31 9.17
CA ASP A 440 0.00 6.80 9.23
C ASP A 440 0.80 6.03 10.30
N LEU A 441 1.75 5.21 9.86
CA LEU A 441 2.67 4.41 10.69
C LEU A 441 4.10 4.98 10.63
N THR A 442 4.22 6.27 10.91
CA THR A 442 5.46 7.03 10.75
C THR A 442 6.40 6.85 11.94
N GLY A 443 7.63 6.38 11.69
CA GLY A 443 8.64 6.19 12.74
C GLY A 443 8.28 5.11 13.76
N ILE A 444 7.52 4.09 13.35
CA ILE A 444 7.24 2.94 14.20
C ILE A 444 8.42 1.97 14.18
N GLU A 445 8.92 1.59 15.35
CA GLU A 445 10.01 0.62 15.48
C GLU A 445 9.50 -0.60 16.26
N VAL A 446 9.18 -1.67 15.53
CA VAL A 446 8.62 -2.90 16.09
C VAL A 446 9.74 -3.90 16.33
N LYS A 447 10.21 -3.97 17.58
CA LYS A 447 11.30 -4.85 17.99
C LYS A 447 10.77 -6.16 18.56
N GLU A 448 11.35 -7.26 18.10
CA GLU A 448 11.25 -8.54 18.79
C GLU A 448 12.10 -8.54 20.06
N ARG A 449 11.50 -8.97 21.17
CA ARG A 449 12.22 -9.22 22.43
C ARG A 449 11.71 -10.52 23.02
N ASP A 450 12.61 -11.37 23.50
CA ASP A 450 12.26 -12.58 24.24
C ASP A 450 11.32 -13.57 23.49
N LYS A 451 11.48 -13.73 22.16
CA LYS A 451 10.63 -14.55 21.25
C LYS A 451 9.25 -13.97 20.94
N VAL A 452 9.00 -12.71 21.33
CA VAL A 452 7.76 -12.02 20.94
C VAL A 452 7.89 -11.47 19.54
N ASP A 453 6.97 -11.89 18.71
CA ASP A 453 6.82 -11.59 17.30
C ASP A 453 6.78 -10.09 16.97
N GLY A 454 7.82 -9.57 16.31
CA GLY A 454 7.94 -8.18 15.86
C GLY A 454 7.16 -7.86 14.58
N ARG A 455 5.94 -8.40 14.43
CA ARG A 455 5.13 -8.28 13.21
C ARG A 455 4.16 -7.09 13.23
N ILE A 456 3.91 -6.53 12.05
CA ILE A 456 2.80 -5.61 11.77
C ILE A 456 1.78 -6.39 10.95
N LEU A 457 0.56 -6.55 11.45
CA LEU A 457 -0.53 -7.26 10.77
C LEU A 457 -1.73 -6.31 10.58
N ILE A 458 -2.11 -6.05 9.33
CA ILE A 458 -3.37 -5.41 8.97
C ILE A 458 -4.20 -6.43 8.19
N SER A 459 -5.34 -6.87 8.72
CA SER A 459 -6.18 -7.88 8.07
C SER A 459 -7.65 -7.46 7.97
N ASP A 460 -8.35 -7.88 6.92
CA ASP A 460 -9.81 -7.73 6.79
C ASP A 460 -10.30 -6.29 7.06
N THR A 461 -9.52 -5.30 6.62
CA THR A 461 -9.72 -3.89 6.98
C THR A 461 -9.97 -3.05 5.74
N GLU A 462 -11.03 -2.23 5.79
CA GLU A 462 -11.38 -1.24 4.77
C GLU A 462 -10.78 0.11 5.16
N ILE A 463 -9.87 0.62 4.32
CA ILE A 463 -9.19 1.91 4.48
C ILE A 463 -9.55 2.76 3.26
N ASP A 464 -10.28 3.85 3.43
CA ASP A 464 -10.62 4.71 2.28
C ASP A 464 -9.44 5.59 1.83
N GLY A 465 -8.55 5.93 2.76
CA GLY A 465 -7.32 6.68 2.52
C GLY A 465 -6.10 5.81 2.21
N ARG A 466 -4.92 6.37 2.48
CA ARG A 466 -3.62 5.70 2.25
C ARG A 466 -3.11 5.00 3.51
N VAL A 467 -2.32 3.95 3.31
CA VAL A 467 -1.47 3.36 4.36
C VAL A 467 -0.04 3.86 4.13
N LEU A 468 0.50 4.63 5.06
CA LEU A 468 1.81 5.27 4.94
C LEU A 468 2.80 4.74 5.97
N PHE A 469 3.90 4.14 5.49
CA PHE A 469 5.07 3.79 6.29
C PHE A 469 6.19 4.75 5.96
N ALA A 470 6.25 5.87 6.68
CA ALA A 470 7.28 6.88 6.49
C ALA A 470 8.31 6.82 7.63
N SER A 471 9.55 7.20 7.32
CA SER A 471 10.42 7.73 8.37
C SER A 471 9.94 9.14 8.76
N PRO A 472 10.25 9.63 9.98
CA PRO A 472 10.03 11.04 10.32
C PRO A 472 10.62 11.97 9.26
N VAL A 473 11.79 11.62 8.70
CA VAL A 473 12.46 12.38 7.63
C VAL A 473 11.68 12.33 6.32
N SER A 474 11.30 11.14 5.84
CA SER A 474 10.54 10.94 4.59
C SER A 474 9.18 11.65 4.63
N TYR A 475 8.53 11.62 5.79
CA TYR A 475 7.24 12.27 6.01
C TYR A 475 7.32 13.77 5.69
N LEU A 476 8.43 14.42 5.99
CA LEU A 476 8.59 15.87 5.80
C LEU A 476 8.92 16.28 4.37
N PHE A 477 9.53 15.37 3.61
CA PHE A 477 9.64 15.54 2.16
C PHE A 477 8.31 15.34 1.45
N ASN A 478 7.26 14.89 2.15
CA ASN A 478 5.93 14.84 1.57
C ASN A 478 5.46 16.28 1.27
N PRO A 479 5.24 16.63 -0.01
CA PRO A 479 4.86 18.00 -0.38
C PRO A 479 3.51 18.42 0.22
N ARG A 480 2.70 17.47 0.71
CA ARG A 480 1.44 17.74 1.43
C ARG A 480 1.63 18.22 2.87
N ASN A 481 2.82 18.07 3.46
CA ASN A 481 3.11 18.65 4.76
C ASN A 481 3.62 20.06 4.55
N ASP A 482 2.78 21.05 4.84
CA ASP A 482 3.04 22.47 4.56
C ASP A 482 4.01 23.13 5.55
N SER A 483 4.51 22.41 6.56
CA SER A 483 5.34 23.00 7.62
C SER A 483 6.78 23.29 7.13
N PRO A 484 7.16 24.56 6.90
CA PRO A 484 8.43 24.90 6.27
C PRO A 484 9.63 24.67 7.19
N MET A 485 9.49 25.02 8.48
CA MET A 485 10.54 24.81 9.49
C MET A 485 10.90 23.34 9.63
N ILE A 486 9.89 22.46 9.60
CA ILE A 486 10.14 21.04 9.81
C ILE A 486 10.84 20.45 8.57
N ARG A 487 10.54 20.94 7.35
CA ARG A 487 11.34 20.64 6.16
C ARG A 487 12.81 21.07 6.33
N ASP A 488 13.05 22.26 6.88
CA ASP A 488 14.41 22.75 7.15
C ASP A 488 15.14 21.89 8.20
N LEU A 489 14.44 21.44 9.25
CA LEU A 489 14.99 20.53 10.27
C LEU A 489 15.32 19.14 9.69
N ALA A 490 14.44 18.56 8.86
CA ALA A 490 14.72 17.33 8.15
C ALA A 490 15.92 17.48 7.21
N ALA A 491 15.95 18.55 6.43
CA ALA A 491 17.06 18.85 5.54
C ALA A 491 18.38 18.94 6.32
N ARG A 492 18.39 19.65 7.46
CA ARG A 492 19.56 19.73 8.34
C ARG A 492 20.01 18.35 8.84
N ARG A 493 19.10 17.50 9.29
CA ARG A 493 19.44 16.15 9.80
C ARG A 493 20.01 15.25 8.71
N VAL A 494 19.39 15.26 7.54
CA VAL A 494 19.93 14.61 6.34
C VAL A 494 21.38 15.04 6.10
N LEU A 495 21.66 16.33 6.27
CA LEU A 495 23.00 16.88 6.05
C LEU A 495 24.00 16.57 7.16
N GLU A 496 23.56 16.55 8.43
CA GLU A 496 24.36 16.07 9.56
C GLU A 496 24.77 14.60 9.34
N ALA A 497 23.83 13.75 8.93
CA ALA A 497 24.09 12.34 8.62
C ALA A 497 25.08 12.18 7.44
N ILE A 498 24.96 13.00 6.39
CA ILE A 498 25.94 13.04 5.30
C ILE A 498 27.32 13.49 5.81
N ARG A 499 27.37 14.52 6.67
CA ARG A 499 28.62 15.12 7.17
C ARG A 499 29.42 14.14 8.03
N GLU A 500 28.78 13.46 8.97
CA GLU A 500 29.43 12.46 9.83
C GLU A 500 30.12 11.36 9.01
N GLN A 501 29.55 11.02 7.85
CA GLN A 501 30.17 10.06 6.93
C GLN A 501 31.22 10.64 5.99
N THR A 502 31.27 11.95 5.76
CA THR A 502 32.26 12.52 4.84
C THR A 502 33.72 12.30 5.27
N GLY A 503 33.97 11.86 6.51
CA GLY A 503 35.28 11.40 6.99
C GLY A 503 35.57 9.90 6.81
N ARG A 504 34.62 9.11 6.31
CA ARG A 504 34.79 7.66 6.02
C ARG A 504 34.58 7.43 4.54
N ASP A 505 35.65 7.12 3.82
CA ASP A 505 35.56 6.76 2.41
C ASP A 505 34.66 5.52 2.24
N SER A 506 33.51 5.70 1.55
CA SER A 506 32.78 4.69 0.77
C SER A 506 31.57 3.89 1.32
N PHE A 507 30.93 4.24 2.45
CA PHE A 507 29.64 3.61 2.83
C PHE A 507 28.43 4.54 2.62
N PRO A 508 27.26 4.01 2.18
CA PRO A 508 26.02 4.77 2.10
C PRO A 508 25.58 5.25 3.49
N VAL A 509 24.91 6.40 3.56
CA VAL A 509 24.34 6.93 4.81
C VAL A 509 23.31 5.93 5.32
N ASP A 510 23.62 5.27 6.44
CA ASP A 510 22.70 4.33 7.06
C ASP A 510 21.64 5.11 7.83
N LEU A 511 20.63 5.61 7.11
CA LEU A 511 19.44 6.22 7.70
C LEU A 511 18.48 5.17 8.28
N SER A 512 18.87 3.89 8.36
CA SER A 512 18.02 2.83 8.91
C SER A 512 17.57 3.11 10.33
N GLU A 513 18.39 3.80 11.13
CA GLU A 513 18.05 4.26 12.48
C GLU A 513 16.84 5.18 12.51
N HIS A 514 16.37 5.68 11.36
CA HIS A 514 15.21 6.54 11.25
C HIS A 514 14.00 5.95 10.52
N LEU A 515 14.10 4.71 10.02
CA LEU A 515 13.03 4.08 9.24
C LEU A 515 11.94 3.49 10.15
N ALA A 516 10.72 3.41 9.64
CA ALA A 516 9.73 2.52 10.22
C ALA A 516 10.27 1.09 10.08
N SER A 517 10.42 0.33 11.16
CA SER A 517 11.01 -1.00 11.11
C SER A 517 10.15 -2.07 11.77
N CYS A 518 10.19 -3.26 11.19
CA CYS A 518 9.50 -4.45 11.71
C CYS A 518 10.16 -5.73 11.21
N ASN A 519 9.81 -6.86 11.80
CA ASN A 519 10.33 -8.15 11.37
C ASN A 519 9.57 -8.70 10.15
N SER A 520 8.27 -8.45 10.08
CA SER A 520 7.43 -8.81 8.94
C SER A 520 6.19 -7.93 8.93
N LEU A 521 5.72 -7.61 7.72
CA LEU A 521 4.53 -6.82 7.45
C LEU A 521 3.52 -7.68 6.69
N GLU A 522 2.35 -7.94 7.29
CA GLU A 522 1.28 -8.73 6.71
C GLU A 522 0.05 -7.82 6.48
N LEU A 523 -0.26 -7.53 5.23
CA LEU A 523 -1.46 -6.82 4.74
C LEU A 523 -2.36 -7.83 4.01
N GLN A 524 -3.27 -8.47 4.74
CA GLN A 524 -4.16 -9.50 4.21
C GLN A 524 -5.57 -8.94 4.00
N THR A 525 -6.21 -9.21 2.87
CA THR A 525 -7.61 -8.79 2.63
C THR A 525 -7.87 -7.30 2.90
N VAL A 526 -6.85 -6.45 2.67
CA VAL A 526 -6.94 -5.00 2.90
C VAL A 526 -7.50 -4.32 1.65
N THR A 527 -8.46 -3.43 1.84
CA THR A 527 -8.86 -2.48 0.79
C THR A 527 -8.29 -1.11 1.14
N ALA A 528 -7.47 -0.51 0.28
CA ALA A 528 -6.88 0.81 0.51
C ALA A 528 -6.86 1.67 -0.77
N SER A 529 -6.78 3.01 -0.66
CA SER A 529 -6.53 3.84 -1.84
C SER A 529 -5.10 3.63 -2.33
N ASP A 530 -4.14 3.79 -1.43
CA ASP A 530 -2.71 3.74 -1.69
C ASP A 530 -1.99 3.02 -0.54
N ILE A 531 -0.90 2.31 -0.84
CA ILE A 531 0.06 1.82 0.15
C ILE A 531 1.41 2.39 -0.20
N ASP A 532 1.97 3.19 0.70
CA ASP A 532 3.30 3.77 0.55
C ASP A 532 4.23 3.15 1.58
N LEU A 533 5.10 2.25 1.10
CA LEU A 533 6.13 1.57 1.88
C LEU A 533 7.43 2.40 1.94
N THR A 534 7.42 3.64 1.43
CA THR A 534 8.59 4.51 1.32
C THR A 534 9.06 5.02 2.68
N GLY A 535 9.97 4.26 3.30
CA GLY A 535 10.44 4.50 4.67
C GLY A 535 10.34 3.27 5.56
N LEU A 536 9.91 2.13 5.01
CA LEU A 536 9.87 0.84 5.69
C LEU A 536 11.21 0.08 5.60
N CYS A 537 11.65 -0.46 6.72
CA CYS A 537 12.78 -1.37 6.86
C CYS A 537 12.28 -2.69 7.46
N VAL A 538 12.28 -3.76 6.68
CA VAL A 538 11.91 -5.10 7.14
C VAL A 538 13.16 -5.94 7.30
N GLU A 539 13.53 -6.19 8.55
CA GLU A 539 14.71 -6.97 8.91
C GLU A 539 14.31 -8.31 9.53
N PRO A 540 14.97 -9.42 9.17
CA PRO A 540 14.69 -10.71 9.80
C PRO A 540 15.04 -10.66 11.29
N ALA A 541 14.28 -11.41 12.09
CA ALA A 541 14.51 -11.54 13.53
C ALA A 541 15.95 -11.99 13.83
N PRO A 542 16.66 -11.37 14.79
CA PRO A 542 18.01 -11.76 15.13
C PRO A 542 18.05 -13.20 15.68
N GLY A 543 18.65 -14.11 14.92
CA GLY A 543 18.85 -15.52 15.31
C GLY A 543 17.92 -16.51 14.63
N GLU A 544 16.90 -16.06 13.90
CA GLU A 544 15.98 -16.93 13.16
C GLU A 544 16.40 -16.97 11.69
N LYS A 545 17.32 -17.90 11.35
CA LYS A 545 17.89 -18.01 9.99
C LYS A 545 16.84 -18.33 8.90
N ASP A 546 15.68 -18.83 9.28
CA ASP A 546 14.64 -19.31 8.37
C ASP A 546 13.46 -18.33 8.23
N ARG A 547 13.39 -17.27 9.04
CA ARG A 547 12.34 -16.24 8.91
C ARG A 547 12.90 -15.00 8.25
N GLU A 548 12.72 -14.91 6.94
CA GLU A 548 13.08 -13.71 6.18
C GLU A 548 12.11 -12.57 6.46
N GLY A 549 12.60 -11.34 6.35
CA GLY A 549 11.79 -10.15 6.51
C GLY A 549 10.83 -9.97 5.33
N ARG A 550 9.59 -10.43 5.47
CA ARG A 550 8.58 -10.44 4.40
C ARG A 550 7.56 -9.32 4.52
N VAL A 551 7.15 -8.81 3.36
CA VAL A 551 6.01 -7.90 3.17
C VAL A 551 4.95 -8.64 2.36
N ASP A 552 3.93 -9.16 3.02
CA ASP A 552 2.85 -9.92 2.41
C ASP A 552 1.62 -9.02 2.20
N VAL A 553 1.36 -8.59 0.97
CA VAL A 553 0.16 -7.84 0.55
C VAL A 553 -0.74 -8.76 -0.26
N VAL A 554 -1.35 -9.75 0.40
CA VAL A 554 -2.04 -10.89 -0.24
C VAL A 554 -3.57 -10.69 -0.20
N TYR A 555 -4.27 -11.06 -1.27
CA TYR A 555 -5.73 -10.92 -1.41
C TYR A 555 -6.25 -9.49 -1.18
N SER A 556 -5.40 -8.48 -1.40
CA SER A 556 -5.72 -7.09 -1.11
C SER A 556 -6.12 -6.34 -2.37
N THR A 557 -6.99 -5.33 -2.22
CA THR A 557 -7.46 -4.48 -3.32
C THR A 557 -6.99 -3.05 -3.09
N ILE A 558 -5.97 -2.63 -3.84
CA ILE A 558 -5.35 -1.30 -3.74
C ILE A 558 -5.73 -0.48 -4.95
N ARG A 559 -6.68 0.45 -4.75
CA ARG A 559 -7.39 1.14 -5.84
C ARG A 559 -6.44 1.93 -6.75
N ARG A 560 -5.43 2.58 -6.18
CA ARG A 560 -4.56 3.52 -6.92
C ARG A 560 -3.13 3.02 -7.01
N ARG A 561 -2.39 2.93 -5.90
CA ARG A 561 -0.93 2.70 -5.98
C ARG A 561 -0.35 1.95 -4.78
N VAL A 562 0.57 1.02 -5.05
CA VAL A 562 1.53 0.48 -4.08
C VAL A 562 2.92 0.98 -4.45
N GLU A 563 3.61 1.64 -3.53
CA GLU A 563 4.94 2.22 -3.75
C GLU A 563 5.94 1.63 -2.75
N ALA A 564 6.97 0.94 -3.25
CA ALA A 564 8.12 0.45 -2.50
C ALA A 564 9.38 0.97 -3.18
N PHE A 565 9.52 2.29 -3.22
CA PHE A 565 10.51 2.98 -4.04
C PHE A 565 11.62 3.52 -3.16
N SER A 566 12.84 3.00 -3.32
CA SER A 566 13.96 3.37 -2.45
C SER A 566 14.72 4.61 -2.97
N ARG A 567 14.14 5.44 -3.82
CA ARG A 567 14.80 6.63 -4.38
C ARG A 567 14.07 7.88 -3.91
N LEU A 568 14.80 8.76 -3.24
CA LEU A 568 14.38 10.15 -3.16
C LEU A 568 14.40 10.71 -4.57
N ASP A 569 13.29 11.31 -4.98
CA ASP A 569 13.20 12.06 -6.21
C ASP A 569 14.36 13.09 -6.22
N LYS A 570 15.23 13.02 -7.23
CA LYS A 570 16.34 13.98 -7.36
C LYS A 570 15.81 15.41 -7.37
N ASP A 571 14.59 15.60 -7.83
CA ASP A 571 13.92 16.90 -7.83
C ASP A 571 13.29 17.24 -6.49
N ALA A 572 12.96 16.28 -5.64
CA ALA A 572 12.65 16.58 -4.24
C ALA A 572 13.89 17.07 -3.50
N VAL A 573 15.05 16.42 -3.73
CA VAL A 573 16.34 16.87 -3.17
C VAL A 573 16.75 18.22 -3.76
N LYS A 574 16.61 18.40 -5.08
CA LYS A 574 16.91 19.66 -5.78
C LYS A 574 15.94 20.77 -5.37
N ARG A 575 14.64 20.51 -5.23
CA ARG A 575 13.66 21.48 -4.70
C ARG A 575 13.94 21.83 -3.27
N ALA A 576 14.27 20.85 -2.42
CA ALA A 576 14.68 21.11 -1.05
C ALA A 576 15.98 21.95 -1.03
N GLN A 577 16.93 21.65 -1.92
CA GLN A 577 18.14 22.45 -2.08
C GLN A 577 17.85 23.86 -2.60
N GLU A 578 17.00 24.03 -3.60
CA GLU A 578 16.64 25.32 -4.20
C GLU A 578 15.79 26.17 -3.26
N ASP A 579 14.85 25.56 -2.54
CA ASP A 579 14.05 26.19 -1.48
C ASP A 579 14.98 26.63 -0.35
N LEU A 580 15.86 25.73 0.12
CA LEU A 580 16.89 26.05 1.10
C LEU A 580 17.83 27.17 0.58
N GLU A 581 18.27 27.13 -0.67
CA GLU A 581 19.14 28.16 -1.25
C GLU A 581 18.44 29.51 -1.40
N SER A 582 17.15 29.51 -1.77
CA SER A 582 16.33 30.72 -1.87
C SER A 582 16.14 31.36 -0.49
N ARG A 583 15.78 30.57 0.52
CA ARG A 583 15.62 30.98 1.92
C ARG A 583 16.95 31.39 2.55
N LEU A 584 18.02 30.67 2.23
CA LEU A 584 19.38 31.04 2.62
C LEU A 584 19.72 32.41 2.05
N GLY A 585 19.25 32.79 0.86
CA GLY A 585 19.42 34.10 0.24
C GLY A 585 18.84 35.26 1.05
N GLU A 586 17.70 35.06 1.71
CA GLU A 586 16.91 36.12 2.37
C GLU A 586 17.31 36.36 3.85
N ALA A 587 17.73 35.33 4.60
CA ALA A 587 17.92 35.42 6.05
C ALA A 587 19.40 35.57 6.50
N GLY A 588 20.02 36.73 6.24
CA GLY A 588 21.44 36.99 6.51
C GLY A 588 21.96 36.77 7.95
N LYS A 589 21.11 36.86 8.99
CA LYS A 589 21.50 36.75 10.42
C LYS A 589 21.11 35.42 11.08
N PHE A 590 20.01 34.81 10.67
CA PHE A 590 19.59 33.47 11.12
C PHE A 590 20.63 32.39 10.69
N ARG A 591 21.34 32.67 9.59
CA ARG A 591 22.46 31.91 8.98
C ARG A 591 23.56 31.43 9.93
N SER A 592 24.04 32.26 10.86
CA SER A 592 25.14 31.89 11.77
C SER A 592 24.66 31.01 12.92
N TRP A 593 23.37 31.09 13.23
CA TRP A 593 22.78 30.48 14.42
C TRP A 593 22.31 29.05 14.17
N LEU A 594 21.66 28.78 13.02
CA LEU A 594 21.11 27.46 12.74
C LEU A 594 22.17 26.43 12.31
N LEU A 595 23.22 26.84 11.61
CA LEU A 595 24.12 25.89 10.96
C LEU A 595 25.46 25.71 11.67
N GLY A 596 26.03 26.74 12.31
CA GLY A 596 27.40 26.65 12.85
C GLY A 596 28.45 26.20 11.81
N VAL A 597 28.10 26.22 10.51
CA VAL A 597 28.91 25.77 9.38
C VAL A 597 28.99 26.91 8.37
N ASP A 598 30.17 27.13 7.81
CA ASP A 598 30.39 28.04 6.69
C ASP A 598 29.53 27.64 5.48
N ALA A 599 28.70 28.58 5.00
CA ALA A 599 27.77 28.40 3.89
C ALA A 599 28.45 27.99 2.58
N ASN A 600 29.73 28.35 2.37
CA ASN A 600 30.47 27.96 1.17
C ASN A 600 30.94 26.50 1.23
N SER A 601 31.46 26.06 2.38
CA SER A 601 31.77 24.65 2.63
C SER A 601 30.52 23.76 2.56
N PHE A 602 29.37 24.31 2.96
CA PHE A 602 28.06 23.67 2.84
C PHE A 602 27.63 23.48 1.38
N ARG A 603 27.64 24.54 0.57
CA ARG A 603 27.30 24.48 -0.87
C ARG A 603 28.16 23.48 -1.65
N GLN A 604 29.47 23.46 -1.41
CA GLN A 604 30.38 22.56 -2.13
C GLN A 604 30.16 21.08 -1.78
N ASN A 605 29.84 20.76 -0.52
CA ASN A 605 29.58 19.37 -0.10
C ASN A 605 28.21 18.86 -0.55
N LEU A 606 27.19 19.74 -0.56
CA LEU A 606 25.83 19.39 -0.98
C LEU A 606 25.79 19.04 -2.48
N CYS A 607 26.34 19.89 -3.34
CA CYS A 607 26.39 19.65 -4.79
C CYS A 607 27.21 18.42 -5.19
N ALA A 608 28.23 18.03 -4.41
CA ALA A 608 29.07 16.88 -4.70
C ALA A 608 28.49 15.53 -4.21
N LYS A 609 27.59 15.54 -3.21
CA LYS A 609 27.14 14.32 -2.49
C LYS A 609 25.62 14.12 -2.39
N ALA A 610 24.79 15.08 -2.84
CA ALA A 610 23.32 14.99 -2.82
C ALA A 610 22.71 13.81 -3.62
N THR A 611 23.52 13.07 -4.37
CA THR A 611 23.08 11.89 -5.15
C THR A 611 22.71 10.66 -4.28
N ILE A 612 22.87 10.69 -2.95
CA ILE A 612 22.85 9.50 -2.08
C ILE A 612 21.92 9.63 -0.85
N VAL A 613 21.11 10.70 -0.73
CA VAL A 613 20.07 10.69 0.31
C VAL A 613 18.90 9.94 -0.29
N GLU A 614 18.68 8.69 0.11
CA GLU A 614 17.60 7.84 -0.39
C GLU A 614 16.48 7.76 0.65
N ALA A 615 15.22 7.94 0.23
CA ALA A 615 14.08 7.49 1.02
C ALA A 615 14.14 5.97 0.98
N HIS A 616 14.84 5.39 1.95
CA HIS A 616 15.28 4.02 1.89
C HIS A 616 14.12 3.09 2.24
N VAL A 617 13.73 2.24 1.29
CA VAL A 617 12.94 1.03 1.58
C VAL A 617 13.93 -0.12 1.60
N SER A 618 13.91 -0.92 2.66
CA SER A 618 14.71 -2.15 2.73
C SER A 618 13.81 -3.31 3.04
N ILE A 619 13.65 -4.23 2.09
CA ILE A 619 12.90 -5.47 2.26
C ILE A 619 13.93 -6.57 2.03
N ARG A 620 14.45 -7.15 3.11
CA ARG A 620 15.48 -8.20 2.98
C ARG A 620 14.93 -9.51 2.44
N GLY A 621 13.65 -9.81 2.69
CA GLY A 621 12.94 -10.97 2.17
C GLY A 621 12.13 -10.66 0.91
N ALA A 622 10.88 -11.14 0.87
CA ALA A 622 9.99 -10.97 -0.26
C ALA A 622 8.93 -9.87 -0.08
N LEU A 623 8.65 -9.12 -1.15
CA LEU A 623 7.41 -8.36 -1.34
C LEU A 623 6.44 -9.25 -2.11
N ASN A 624 5.44 -9.78 -1.43
CA ASN A 624 4.49 -10.74 -1.93
C ASN A 624 3.11 -10.11 -2.17
N LEU A 625 2.72 -9.97 -3.43
CA LEU A 625 1.45 -9.38 -3.87
C LEU A 625 0.49 -10.43 -4.45
N GLN A 626 0.60 -11.68 -3.97
CA GLN A 626 -0.19 -12.79 -4.49
C GLN A 626 -1.70 -12.54 -4.45
N TYR A 627 -2.38 -12.83 -5.58
CA TYR A 627 -3.83 -12.65 -5.75
C TYR A 627 -4.36 -11.24 -5.51
N SER A 628 -3.49 -10.23 -5.41
CA SER A 628 -3.90 -8.86 -5.14
C SER A 628 -4.24 -8.10 -6.43
N GLU A 629 -5.15 -7.14 -6.29
CA GLU A 629 -5.53 -6.21 -7.35
C GLU A 629 -4.97 -4.83 -7.01
N VAL A 630 -4.08 -4.31 -7.85
CA VAL A 630 -3.36 -3.05 -7.59
C VAL A 630 -3.44 -2.14 -8.81
N GLY A 631 -3.85 -0.89 -8.62
CA GLY A 631 -3.86 0.09 -9.70
C GLY A 631 -2.47 0.29 -10.31
N GLN A 632 -1.49 0.69 -9.51
CA GLN A 632 -0.12 0.92 -9.95
C GLN A 632 0.87 0.37 -8.94
N LEU A 633 1.76 -0.53 -9.35
CA LEU A 633 2.89 -0.98 -8.54
C LEU A 633 4.15 -0.22 -8.94
N LYS A 634 4.76 0.54 -8.02
CA LYS A 634 6.07 1.19 -8.19
C LYS A 634 7.09 0.54 -7.27
N VAL A 635 8.08 -0.11 -7.85
CA VAL A 635 9.13 -0.84 -7.11
C VAL A 635 10.50 -0.49 -7.65
N SER A 636 11.53 -0.54 -6.80
CA SER A 636 12.91 -0.35 -7.21
C SER A 636 13.77 -1.54 -6.82
N ASP A 637 14.77 -1.87 -7.65
CA ASP A 637 15.74 -2.92 -7.37
C ASP A 637 16.46 -2.76 -6.02
N ARG A 638 16.76 -1.51 -5.67
CA ARG A 638 17.44 -1.17 -4.41
C ARG A 638 16.61 -1.50 -3.17
N SER A 639 15.29 -1.62 -3.30
CA SER A 639 14.42 -2.02 -2.19
C SER A 639 14.71 -3.43 -1.68
N PHE A 640 15.40 -4.28 -2.48
CA PHE A 640 15.67 -5.70 -2.19
C PHE A 640 17.18 -5.97 -1.98
N LEU A 641 17.98 -4.96 -1.62
CA LEU A 641 19.40 -5.16 -1.36
C LEU A 641 19.62 -6.06 -0.14
N GLY A 642 20.31 -7.19 -0.35
CA GLY A 642 20.62 -8.17 0.69
C GLY A 642 20.01 -9.55 0.48
N SER A 643 19.09 -9.70 -0.48
CA SER A 643 18.52 -11.00 -0.87
C SER A 643 19.62 -11.98 -1.30
N VAL A 644 19.54 -13.23 -0.87
CA VAL A 644 20.49 -14.27 -1.27
C VAL A 644 20.12 -14.73 -2.69
N ALA A 645 21.03 -14.64 -3.66
CA ALA A 645 20.72 -14.89 -5.08
C ALA A 645 20.18 -16.31 -5.40
N ASP A 646 20.31 -17.25 -4.45
CA ASP A 646 19.91 -18.66 -4.55
C ASP A 646 18.67 -19.01 -3.69
N SER A 647 18.05 -18.04 -3.00
CA SER A 647 16.82 -18.28 -2.25
C SER A 647 15.62 -18.48 -3.19
N SER A 648 14.58 -19.14 -2.68
CA SER A 648 13.32 -19.30 -3.40
C SER A 648 12.67 -17.93 -3.63
N PRO A 649 11.97 -17.69 -4.74
CA PRO A 649 11.21 -16.46 -4.94
C PRO A 649 10.17 -16.18 -3.85
N ARG A 650 9.69 -17.22 -3.17
CA ARG A 650 8.74 -17.07 -2.06
C ARG A 650 9.36 -16.51 -0.79
N ASP A 651 10.69 -16.57 -0.75
CA ASP A 651 11.51 -16.34 0.40
C ASP A 651 12.15 -14.95 0.29
N ASP A 652 12.73 -14.65 -0.88
CA ASP A 652 13.23 -13.32 -1.23
C ASP A 652 12.66 -12.76 -2.55
N GLY A 653 12.63 -11.44 -2.68
CA GLY A 653 12.41 -10.74 -3.94
C GLY A 653 10.98 -10.24 -4.17
N LEU A 654 10.48 -10.29 -5.41
CA LEU A 654 9.16 -9.76 -5.77
C LEU A 654 8.24 -10.87 -6.28
N VAL A 655 7.15 -11.16 -5.56
CA VAL A 655 6.19 -12.21 -5.93
C VAL A 655 4.89 -11.58 -6.40
N LEU A 656 4.55 -11.77 -7.69
CA LEU A 656 3.36 -11.22 -8.34
C LEU A 656 2.42 -12.33 -8.85
N ASP A 657 2.45 -13.51 -8.23
CA ASP A 657 1.67 -14.66 -8.71
C ASP A 657 0.17 -14.37 -8.63
N PHE A 658 -0.52 -14.52 -9.75
CA PHE A 658 -1.94 -14.25 -9.96
C PHE A 658 -2.38 -12.81 -9.63
N ALA A 659 -1.43 -11.89 -9.48
CA ALA A 659 -1.73 -10.49 -9.24
C ALA A 659 -2.32 -9.81 -10.49
N LYS A 660 -3.26 -8.89 -10.27
CA LYS A 660 -3.83 -8.02 -11.31
C LYS A 660 -3.33 -6.60 -11.11
N LEU A 661 -2.54 -6.11 -12.06
CA LEU A 661 -1.94 -4.78 -12.02
C LEU A 661 -2.41 -3.97 -13.25
N HIS A 662 -2.91 -2.75 -13.07
CA HIS A 662 -3.11 -1.88 -14.24
C HIS A 662 -1.76 -1.38 -14.76
N ASN A 663 -0.89 -0.91 -13.86
CA ASN A 663 0.43 -0.38 -14.22
C ASN A 663 1.53 -1.02 -13.36
N LEU A 664 2.57 -1.58 -14.00
CA LEU A 664 3.77 -2.05 -13.33
C LEU A 664 4.96 -1.16 -13.69
N CYS A 665 5.48 -0.44 -12.71
CA CYS A 665 6.63 0.45 -12.81
C CYS A 665 7.81 -0.12 -12.01
N VAL A 666 8.87 -0.56 -12.70
CA VAL A 666 10.08 -1.09 -12.05
C VAL A 666 11.27 -0.19 -12.36
N ALA A 667 11.86 0.42 -11.35
CA ALA A 667 13.06 1.23 -11.51
C ALA A 667 14.32 0.38 -11.45
N ARG A 668 15.09 0.43 -12.54
CA ARG A 668 16.33 -0.33 -12.67
C ARG A 668 17.44 0.29 -11.81
N GLY A 669 18.13 -0.50 -10.99
CA GLY A 669 19.34 -0.13 -10.26
C GLY A 669 20.52 0.27 -11.17
N ASN A 670 21.54 0.91 -10.59
CA ASN A 670 22.75 1.29 -11.34
C ASN A 670 23.55 0.04 -11.75
N LYS A 671 23.64 -0.21 -13.06
CA LYS A 671 24.33 -1.39 -13.62
C LYS A 671 25.78 -1.53 -13.15
N LYS A 672 26.50 -0.43 -12.88
CA LYS A 672 27.90 -0.49 -12.39
C LYS A 672 28.00 -1.07 -10.98
N SER A 673 27.03 -0.78 -10.13
CA SER A 673 26.93 -1.41 -8.80
C SER A 673 26.61 -2.90 -8.96
N ALA A 674 25.79 -3.23 -9.96
CA ALA A 674 25.36 -4.59 -10.23
C ALA A 674 26.45 -5.51 -10.78
N GLU A 675 27.30 -4.98 -11.68
CA GLU A 675 28.44 -5.70 -12.25
C GLU A 675 29.45 -6.15 -11.18
N LYS A 676 29.60 -5.41 -10.07
CA LYS A 676 30.49 -5.79 -8.97
C LYS A 676 29.97 -6.97 -8.15
N GLN A 677 28.65 -7.16 -8.07
CA GLN A 677 28.05 -8.25 -7.32
C GLN A 677 27.81 -9.50 -8.17
N HIS A 678 28.11 -9.48 -9.47
CA HIS A 678 28.04 -10.60 -10.43
C HIS A 678 26.67 -11.32 -10.56
N THR A 679 25.65 -10.99 -9.77
CA THR A 679 24.41 -11.77 -9.66
C THR A 679 23.13 -11.01 -10.02
N HIS A 680 23.10 -9.68 -10.10
CA HIS A 680 21.88 -8.95 -10.46
C HIS A 680 22.09 -8.08 -11.72
N ASN A 681 21.05 -7.93 -12.52
CA ASN A 681 21.05 -7.09 -13.73
C ASN A 681 20.43 -5.69 -13.48
N GLY A 682 20.22 -5.35 -12.20
CA GLY A 682 19.62 -4.11 -11.74
C GLY A 682 18.09 -4.14 -11.64
N PHE A 683 17.47 -5.32 -11.59
CA PHE A 683 16.04 -5.49 -11.28
C PHE A 683 15.89 -6.43 -10.09
N PRO A 684 14.77 -6.35 -9.32
CA PRO A 684 14.52 -7.24 -8.19
C PRO A 684 14.77 -8.71 -8.58
N ARG A 685 15.49 -9.43 -7.73
CA ARG A 685 15.83 -10.84 -7.92
C ARG A 685 15.76 -11.56 -6.56
N PRO A 686 15.05 -12.69 -6.45
CA PRO A 686 14.18 -13.30 -7.47
C PRO A 686 12.95 -12.45 -7.82
N ILE A 687 12.31 -12.74 -8.97
CA ILE A 687 10.96 -12.24 -9.29
C ILE A 687 10.09 -13.42 -9.71
N SER A 688 8.86 -13.53 -9.21
CA SER A 688 7.90 -14.55 -9.66
C SER A 688 6.72 -13.89 -10.33
N LEU A 689 6.48 -14.25 -11.60
CA LEU A 689 5.44 -13.64 -12.44
C LEU A 689 4.34 -14.66 -12.83
N LEU A 690 3.92 -15.55 -11.93
CA LEU A 690 3.02 -16.67 -12.30
C LEU A 690 1.65 -16.12 -12.66
N GLU A 691 1.28 -16.21 -13.93
CA GLU A 691 -0.05 -15.74 -14.40
C GLU A 691 -0.38 -14.30 -14.00
N VAL A 692 0.64 -13.45 -13.85
CA VAL A 692 0.44 -12.03 -13.57
C VAL A 692 -0.31 -11.37 -14.73
N GLN A 693 -1.34 -10.59 -14.41
CA GLN A 693 -2.07 -9.79 -15.38
C GLN A 693 -1.63 -8.35 -15.23
N VAL A 694 -0.96 -7.81 -16.24
CA VAL A 694 -0.47 -6.43 -16.23
C VAL A 694 -0.94 -5.74 -17.51
N ASP A 695 -1.72 -4.67 -17.39
CA ASP A 695 -2.22 -3.95 -18.56
C ASP A 695 -1.09 -3.16 -19.24
N SER A 696 -0.27 -2.47 -18.45
CA SER A 696 0.84 -1.64 -18.94
C SER A 696 2.14 -1.83 -18.15
N TRP A 697 3.23 -2.10 -18.87
CA TRP A 697 4.58 -2.27 -18.30
C TRP A 697 5.46 -1.04 -18.55
N PHE A 698 6.04 -0.50 -17.48
CA PHE A 698 6.97 0.64 -17.50
C PHE A 698 8.27 0.27 -16.76
N LEU A 699 9.39 0.25 -17.47
CA LEU A 699 10.69 -0.04 -16.86
C LEU A 699 11.58 1.19 -16.94
N GLU A 700 11.83 1.84 -15.80
CA GLU A 700 12.63 3.05 -15.76
C GLU A 700 14.10 2.69 -16.03
N LEU A 701 14.63 3.19 -17.14
CA LEU A 701 16.06 3.20 -17.38
C LEU A 701 16.68 4.39 -16.64
N VAL A 702 17.78 4.15 -15.92
CA VAL A 702 18.60 5.23 -15.36
C VAL A 702 19.20 6.04 -16.52
N GLN A 703 18.49 7.07 -16.95
CA GLN A 703 19.03 8.12 -17.81
C GLN A 703 19.49 9.27 -16.92
N ASP A 704 20.78 9.59 -17.02
CA ASP A 704 21.39 10.70 -16.31
C ASP A 704 20.72 12.02 -16.73
N GLY A 705 20.16 12.76 -15.77
CA GLY A 705 19.71 14.16 -15.95
C GLY A 705 18.20 14.45 -16.10
N LYS A 706 17.31 13.45 -16.18
CA LYS A 706 15.84 13.67 -16.19
C LYS A 706 15.17 13.41 -14.83
N THR A 707 14.05 14.07 -14.54
CA THR A 707 13.28 13.93 -13.29
C THR A 707 12.58 12.57 -13.20
N ALA A 708 12.24 12.08 -12.00
CA ALA A 708 11.53 10.79 -11.86
C ALA A 708 10.17 10.80 -12.59
N GLU A 709 9.45 11.91 -12.52
CA GLU A 709 8.18 12.13 -13.23
C GLU A 709 8.39 12.17 -14.75
N GLN A 710 9.37 12.94 -15.24
CA GLN A 710 9.71 12.97 -16.67
C GLN A 710 10.22 11.61 -17.19
N ARG A 711 10.78 10.77 -16.31
CA ARG A 711 11.25 9.41 -16.63
C ARG A 711 10.13 8.38 -16.64
N ALA A 712 9.12 8.52 -15.78
CA ALA A 712 7.91 7.72 -15.88
C ALA A 712 7.24 7.94 -17.25
N ASP A 713 7.34 9.17 -17.78
CA ASP A 713 6.82 9.53 -19.10
C ASP A 713 7.80 9.20 -20.25
N THR A 714 9.10 9.10 -20.00
CA THR A 714 10.09 8.67 -21.01
C THR A 714 10.32 7.17 -20.98
N GLU A 715 9.35 6.46 -21.56
CA GLU A 715 9.35 5.02 -21.68
C GLU A 715 10.59 4.46 -22.41
N PRO A 716 11.08 3.27 -22.00
CA PRO A 716 12.13 2.59 -22.72
C PRO A 716 11.61 2.12 -24.09
N VAL A 717 12.10 2.74 -25.16
CA VAL A 717 11.82 2.35 -26.56
C VAL A 717 12.54 1.03 -26.96
N SER A 718 13.19 0.35 -26.02
CA SER A 718 14.00 -0.85 -26.29
C SER A 718 13.49 -2.05 -25.51
N ALA A 719 13.54 -3.23 -26.13
CA ALA A 719 13.20 -4.51 -25.50
C ALA A 719 14.18 -4.96 -24.39
N ALA A 720 15.41 -4.42 -24.36
CA ALA A 720 16.47 -4.91 -23.48
C ALA A 720 16.12 -4.89 -21.98
N PRO A 721 15.54 -3.83 -21.40
CA PRO A 721 15.20 -3.80 -19.97
C PRO A 721 14.12 -4.83 -19.61
N TYR A 722 13.20 -5.11 -20.53
CA TYR A 722 12.16 -6.11 -20.32
C TYR A 722 12.72 -7.52 -20.34
N LEU A 723 13.67 -7.81 -21.23
CA LEU A 723 14.38 -9.09 -21.24
C LEU A 723 15.20 -9.28 -19.96
N ASP A 724 15.90 -8.23 -19.51
CA ASP A 724 16.62 -8.25 -18.25
C ASP A 724 15.66 -8.58 -17.08
N LEU A 725 14.51 -7.90 -16.96
CA LEU A 725 13.51 -8.22 -15.93
C LEU A 725 13.03 -9.67 -16.01
N LEU A 726 12.68 -10.15 -17.20
CA LEU A 726 12.18 -11.52 -17.40
C LEU A 726 13.25 -12.57 -17.10
N ASP A 727 14.53 -12.28 -17.33
CA ASP A 727 15.65 -13.18 -17.01
C ASP A 727 15.85 -13.37 -15.51
N ASN A 728 15.31 -12.48 -14.66
CA ASN A 728 15.29 -12.65 -13.20
C ASN A 728 14.19 -13.59 -12.70
N ASP A 729 13.20 -13.95 -13.54
CA ASP A 729 12.23 -14.99 -13.18
C ASP A 729 12.91 -16.36 -13.29
N PRO A 730 13.11 -17.12 -12.20
CA PRO A 730 13.80 -18.40 -12.28
C PRO A 730 13.02 -19.44 -13.08
N GLU A 731 11.69 -19.31 -13.13
CA GLU A 731 10.83 -20.21 -13.90
C GLU A 731 10.45 -19.58 -15.23
N PHE A 732 10.79 -20.25 -16.34
CA PHE A 732 10.35 -19.78 -17.64
C PHE A 732 8.83 -19.92 -17.76
N ARG A 733 8.15 -18.80 -18.00
CA ARG A 733 6.70 -18.73 -18.16
C ARG A 733 6.33 -17.95 -19.41
N MET A 734 5.70 -18.63 -20.37
CA MET A 734 5.30 -18.02 -21.65
C MET A 734 4.28 -16.88 -21.46
N SER A 735 3.44 -16.95 -20.42
CA SER A 735 2.45 -15.92 -20.09
C SER A 735 3.11 -14.56 -19.82
N SER A 736 4.17 -14.51 -19.02
CA SER A 736 4.90 -13.27 -18.68
C SER A 736 5.50 -12.61 -19.93
N TYR A 737 6.13 -13.41 -20.80
CA TYR A 737 6.66 -12.92 -22.08
C TYR A 737 5.53 -12.39 -23.00
N THR A 738 4.41 -13.11 -23.07
CA THR A 738 3.27 -12.72 -23.91
C THR A 738 2.59 -11.45 -23.39
N ALA A 739 2.53 -11.26 -22.08
CA ALA A 739 1.99 -10.05 -21.46
C ALA A 739 2.85 -8.82 -21.81
N VAL A 740 4.17 -8.92 -21.65
CA VAL A 740 5.11 -7.87 -22.05
C VAL A 740 5.03 -7.60 -23.56
N GLU A 741 5.01 -8.64 -24.39
CA GLU A 741 4.85 -8.52 -25.84
C GLU A 741 3.57 -7.75 -26.19
N ARG A 742 2.43 -8.14 -25.61
CA ARG A 742 1.14 -7.50 -25.85
C ARG A 742 1.15 -6.03 -25.43
N SER A 743 1.71 -5.72 -24.26
CA SER A 743 1.90 -4.35 -23.78
C SER A 743 2.73 -3.51 -24.77
N LEU A 744 3.81 -4.05 -25.33
CA LEU A 744 4.63 -3.36 -26.32
C LEU A 744 3.89 -3.16 -27.66
N ARG A 745 3.12 -4.17 -28.13
CA ARG A 745 2.32 -4.07 -29.37
C ARG A 745 1.18 -3.06 -29.25
N ASN A 746 0.51 -3.03 -28.10
CA ASN A 746 -0.57 -2.09 -27.84
C ASN A 746 -0.06 -0.64 -27.92
N ARG A 747 1.21 -0.42 -27.54
CA ARG A 747 1.91 0.87 -27.66
C ARG A 747 2.55 1.15 -29.03
N GLY A 748 2.41 0.25 -30.01
CA GLY A 748 3.01 0.42 -31.35
C GLY A 748 4.50 0.10 -31.45
N LEU A 749 5.10 -0.51 -30.43
CA LEU A 749 6.51 -0.94 -30.40
C LEU A 749 6.67 -2.37 -30.96
N ASP A 750 6.22 -2.59 -32.20
CA ASP A 750 6.12 -3.93 -32.80
C ASP A 750 7.48 -4.65 -32.97
N LYS A 751 8.56 -3.91 -33.25
CA LYS A 751 9.90 -4.51 -33.43
C LYS A 751 10.42 -5.06 -32.10
N GLU A 752 10.17 -4.35 -31.03
CA GLU A 752 10.59 -4.66 -29.67
C GLU A 752 9.74 -5.80 -29.12
N ALA A 753 8.42 -5.76 -29.35
CA ALA A 753 7.53 -6.88 -29.06
C ALA A 753 7.99 -8.17 -29.76
N ASN A 754 8.35 -8.10 -31.04
CA ASN A 754 8.90 -9.24 -31.77
C ASN A 754 10.20 -9.77 -31.14
N ARG A 755 11.06 -8.89 -30.60
CA ARG A 755 12.27 -9.33 -29.87
C ARG A 755 11.94 -10.09 -28.60
N ILE A 756 10.94 -9.64 -27.83
CA ILE A 756 10.45 -10.36 -26.64
C ILE A 756 9.91 -11.74 -27.01
N TYR A 757 9.07 -11.82 -28.05
CA TYR A 757 8.52 -13.09 -28.53
C TYR A 757 9.61 -14.08 -28.97
N VAL A 758 10.60 -13.60 -29.74
CA VAL A 758 11.73 -14.42 -30.18
C VAL A 758 12.55 -14.91 -28.99
N ALA A 759 12.81 -14.05 -28.01
CA ALA A 759 13.50 -14.44 -26.77
C ALA A 759 12.70 -15.49 -25.98
N ALA A 760 11.38 -15.35 -25.89
CA ALA A 760 10.49 -16.32 -25.24
C ALA A 760 10.64 -17.72 -25.87
N ARG A 761 10.59 -17.81 -27.20
CA ARG A 761 10.77 -19.06 -27.95
C ARG A 761 12.15 -19.68 -27.74
N PHE A 762 13.20 -18.86 -27.70
CA PHE A 762 14.55 -19.35 -27.45
C PHE A 762 14.70 -19.89 -26.02
N ARG A 763 14.09 -19.24 -25.03
CA ARG A 763 14.16 -19.68 -23.64
C ARG A 763 13.36 -20.97 -23.41
N ASP A 764 12.15 -21.06 -23.94
CA ASP A 764 11.31 -22.27 -23.94
C ASP A 764 12.08 -23.50 -24.47
N ALA A 765 12.76 -23.33 -25.61
CA ALA A 765 13.57 -24.37 -26.22
C ALA A 765 14.77 -24.80 -25.35
N ARG A 766 15.32 -23.91 -24.51
CA ARG A 766 16.42 -24.22 -23.58
C ARG A 766 15.93 -24.88 -22.30
N THR A 767 14.79 -24.45 -21.76
CA THR A 767 14.26 -24.91 -20.46
C THR A 767 13.51 -26.23 -20.52
N GLY A 768 13.16 -26.74 -21.71
CA GLY A 768 12.56 -28.05 -21.92
C GLY A 768 13.43 -29.24 -21.47
N LYS A 769 13.68 -29.37 -20.16
CA LYS A 769 14.45 -30.44 -19.50
C LYS A 769 13.68 -31.77 -19.41
N GLY A 770 12.48 -31.87 -19.98
CA GLY A 770 11.62 -33.07 -19.90
C GLY A 770 11.84 -34.13 -20.99
N TYR A 771 12.46 -33.81 -22.15
CA TYR A 771 12.62 -34.80 -23.22
C TYR A 771 14.00 -35.48 -23.17
N ARG A 772 14.17 -36.45 -22.27
CA ARG A 772 15.24 -37.47 -22.39
C ARG A 772 15.05 -38.21 -23.72
N ARG A 773 15.78 -37.84 -24.77
CA ARG A 773 15.82 -38.61 -26.04
C ARG A 773 17.03 -39.56 -26.10
N PRO A 774 16.87 -40.75 -26.73
CA PRO A 774 17.84 -41.82 -26.72
C PRO A 774 18.93 -41.61 -27.79
N LYS A 775 20.19 -41.90 -27.42
CA LYS A 775 21.35 -41.82 -28.31
C LYS A 775 21.24 -42.84 -29.47
N ARG A 776 21.24 -42.39 -30.74
CA ARG A 776 21.52 -43.27 -31.90
C ARG A 776 22.59 -42.68 -32.82
N ARG A 777 23.34 -43.60 -33.44
CA ARG A 777 24.74 -43.52 -33.91
C ARG A 777 24.95 -42.99 -35.34
N ILE A 778 23.93 -42.43 -36.00
CA ILE A 778 23.89 -42.29 -37.47
C ILE A 778 24.48 -40.95 -38.00
N ASP A 779 24.59 -39.93 -37.16
CA ASP A 779 24.96 -38.57 -37.63
C ASP A 779 26.44 -38.40 -38.06
N ARG A 780 27.29 -39.40 -37.84
CA ARG A 780 28.72 -39.32 -38.22
C ARG A 780 29.01 -39.53 -39.71
N ILE A 781 28.07 -40.10 -40.47
CA ILE A 781 28.29 -40.42 -41.89
C ILE A 781 27.90 -39.25 -42.82
N LEU A 782 26.92 -38.43 -42.42
CA LEU A 782 26.38 -37.36 -43.27
C LEU A 782 27.20 -36.05 -43.22
N ALA A 783 27.96 -35.83 -42.16
CA ALA A 783 28.78 -34.62 -42.00
C ALA A 783 30.00 -34.57 -42.94
N TRP A 784 30.45 -35.71 -43.49
CA TRP A 784 31.61 -35.79 -44.37
C TRP A 784 31.34 -35.30 -45.80
N PHE A 785 30.07 -35.32 -46.25
CA PHE A 785 29.71 -34.98 -47.63
C PHE A 785 29.52 -33.49 -47.91
N TYR A 786 29.27 -32.66 -46.89
CA TYR A 786 28.77 -31.28 -47.09
C TYR A 786 29.82 -30.17 -47.10
N THR A 787 31.07 -30.43 -46.73
CA THR A 787 32.09 -29.36 -46.56
C THR A 787 32.93 -29.04 -47.81
N GLY A 788 32.59 -29.60 -48.98
CA GLY A 788 33.48 -29.59 -50.16
C GLY A 788 33.32 -28.48 -51.20
N LEU A 789 32.20 -27.72 -51.26
CA LEU A 789 31.95 -26.81 -52.38
C LEU A 789 31.38 -25.45 -51.94
N TRP A 790 32.13 -24.39 -52.30
CA TRP A 790 31.88 -22.93 -52.27
C TRP A 790 32.29 -22.08 -51.05
N PRO A 791 33.13 -21.02 -51.25
CA PRO A 791 33.46 -20.03 -50.23
C PRO A 791 32.57 -18.77 -50.35
N TRP A 792 32.05 -18.27 -49.22
CA TRP A 792 31.35 -16.98 -49.14
C TRP A 792 32.07 -16.00 -48.21
N ARG A 793 32.18 -14.74 -48.67
CA ARG A 793 32.89 -13.60 -48.07
C ARG A 793 32.29 -13.12 -46.75
N ARG A 794 33.16 -12.69 -45.82
CA ARG A 794 32.83 -11.95 -44.58
C ARG A 794 32.61 -10.47 -44.88
N GLY A 795 31.61 -9.86 -44.25
CA GLY A 795 31.44 -8.43 -44.07
C GLY A 795 30.95 -8.13 -42.65
N ASP A 796 31.74 -7.34 -41.93
CA ASP A 796 31.52 -6.48 -40.76
C ASP A 796 30.70 -7.02 -39.56
N GLY A 797 31.19 -7.11 -38.33
CA GLY A 797 32.30 -6.40 -37.69
C GLY A 797 31.80 -5.53 -36.54
N ARG A 798 31.23 -6.12 -35.47
CA ARG A 798 31.18 -5.60 -34.08
C ARG A 798 30.37 -6.53 -33.15
N PHE A 799 31.03 -7.53 -32.59
CA PHE A 799 30.75 -8.05 -31.24
C PHE A 799 32.05 -8.67 -30.73
N ARG A 800 32.62 -8.06 -29.69
CA ARG A 800 33.89 -8.45 -29.07
C ARG A 800 33.56 -9.23 -27.81
N GLU A 801 33.44 -10.55 -27.93
CA GLU A 801 33.34 -11.48 -26.80
C GLU A 801 34.72 -12.09 -26.51
N LYS A 802 35.18 -11.95 -25.27
CA LYS A 802 36.34 -12.67 -24.73
C LYS A 802 35.86 -14.03 -24.20
N GLY A 803 36.21 -15.07 -24.96
CA GLY A 803 36.66 -16.40 -24.49
C GLY A 803 35.81 -17.18 -23.48
N PHE A 804 35.04 -18.15 -23.96
CA PHE A 804 35.30 -19.58 -23.74
C PHE A 804 34.40 -20.44 -24.66
N LEU A 805 34.93 -21.59 -25.11
CA LEU A 805 34.31 -22.64 -25.94
C LEU A 805 34.31 -22.50 -27.48
N LYS A 806 35.41 -23.02 -28.06
CA LYS A 806 35.44 -23.74 -29.34
C LYS A 806 34.66 -25.06 -29.21
N SER A 807 33.60 -25.30 -30.00
CA SER A 807 33.32 -26.58 -30.72
C SER A 807 31.88 -26.69 -31.31
N VAL A 808 31.78 -26.41 -32.61
CA VAL A 808 30.92 -27.06 -33.66
C VAL A 808 29.36 -27.00 -33.54
N PRO A 809 28.55 -27.31 -34.60
CA PRO A 809 27.69 -26.32 -35.26
C PRO A 809 26.17 -26.67 -35.34
N PHE A 810 25.37 -25.62 -35.48
CA PHE A 810 24.10 -25.43 -36.22
C PHE A 810 23.14 -26.62 -36.54
N LEU A 811 21.92 -26.53 -35.95
CA LEU A 811 20.56 -26.46 -36.57
C LEU A 811 20.06 -27.52 -37.59
N ARG A 812 18.96 -28.18 -37.22
CA ARG A 812 17.61 -28.23 -37.89
C ARG A 812 16.92 -29.59 -37.67
N ARG A 813 15.74 -29.60 -37.03
CA ARG A 813 14.48 -30.25 -37.50
C ARG A 813 13.44 -30.34 -36.38
N THR A 814 12.30 -29.68 -36.56
CA THR A 814 10.99 -30.27 -36.25
C THR A 814 10.10 -30.00 -37.46
N ARG A 815 9.96 -31.03 -38.31
CA ARG A 815 9.28 -30.99 -39.61
C ARG A 815 8.45 -32.28 -39.74
N ASP A 816 7.54 -32.54 -38.79
CA ASP A 816 6.97 -33.90 -38.63
C ASP A 816 5.52 -34.11 -39.06
N TRP A 817 4.86 -33.13 -39.68
CA TRP A 817 3.63 -33.40 -40.46
C TRP A 817 3.80 -33.09 -41.95
N ARG A 818 4.66 -32.12 -42.25
CA ARG A 818 5.01 -31.72 -43.62
C ARG A 818 5.81 -32.80 -44.35
N GLU A 819 6.68 -33.56 -43.67
CA GLU A 819 7.45 -34.62 -44.35
C GLU A 819 6.60 -35.84 -44.69
N THR A 820 5.54 -36.12 -43.92
CA THR A 820 4.62 -37.24 -44.20
C THR A 820 3.71 -36.93 -45.39
N LEU A 821 3.16 -35.72 -45.45
CA LEU A 821 2.27 -35.29 -46.54
C LEU A 821 3.06 -35.03 -47.83
N PHE A 822 4.23 -34.40 -47.72
CA PHE A 822 5.11 -34.16 -48.87
C PHE A 822 5.78 -35.46 -49.34
N GLY A 823 6.17 -36.36 -48.42
CA GLY A 823 6.65 -37.71 -48.71
C GLY A 823 5.63 -38.50 -49.52
N GLY A 824 4.35 -38.47 -49.11
CA GLY A 824 3.25 -39.08 -49.85
C GLY A 824 3.09 -38.53 -51.26
N VAL A 825 3.05 -37.19 -51.42
CA VAL A 825 2.91 -36.57 -52.75
C VAL A 825 4.12 -36.83 -53.65
N THR A 826 5.35 -36.74 -53.12
CA THR A 826 6.55 -37.08 -53.90
C THR A 826 6.62 -38.55 -54.25
N PHE A 827 6.16 -39.46 -53.39
CA PHE A 827 6.09 -40.89 -53.67
C PHE A 827 5.05 -41.21 -54.75
N SER A 828 3.89 -40.53 -54.75
CA SER A 828 2.88 -40.65 -55.81
C SER A 828 3.40 -40.13 -57.16
N ILE A 829 4.08 -38.97 -57.16
CA ILE A 829 4.70 -38.40 -58.38
C ILE A 829 5.79 -39.34 -58.92
N TRP A 830 6.63 -39.92 -58.04
CA TRP A 830 7.63 -40.91 -58.42
C TRP A 830 7.00 -42.19 -58.98
N SER A 831 5.92 -42.68 -58.37
CA SER A 831 5.23 -43.90 -58.80
C SER A 831 4.58 -43.74 -60.17
N VAL A 832 3.95 -42.58 -60.42
CA VAL A 832 3.37 -42.25 -61.73
C VAL A 832 4.46 -42.05 -62.77
N GLY A 833 5.55 -41.34 -62.43
CA GLY A 833 6.69 -41.14 -63.33
C GLY A 833 7.39 -42.45 -63.72
N PHE A 834 7.57 -43.39 -62.77
CA PHE A 834 8.16 -44.70 -63.03
C PHE A 834 7.24 -45.60 -63.87
N ALA A 835 5.94 -45.62 -63.59
CA ALA A 835 4.96 -46.36 -64.39
C ALA A 835 4.90 -45.83 -65.84
N PHE A 836 5.02 -44.51 -66.03
CA PHE A 836 5.03 -43.90 -67.35
C PHE A 836 6.33 -44.17 -68.11
N ALA A 837 7.49 -44.00 -67.46
CA ALA A 837 8.79 -44.28 -68.07
C ALA A 837 8.96 -45.76 -68.44
N GLY A 838 8.43 -46.67 -67.62
CA GLY A 838 8.36 -48.11 -67.92
C GLY A 838 7.48 -48.44 -69.13
N SER A 839 6.41 -47.67 -69.37
CA SER A 839 5.52 -47.86 -70.53
C SER A 839 6.09 -47.32 -71.85
N SER A 840 6.92 -46.27 -71.81
CA SER A 840 7.63 -45.73 -72.99
C SER A 840 8.86 -46.56 -73.40
N LEU A 841 9.35 -47.45 -72.52
CA LEU A 841 10.53 -48.29 -72.72
C LEU A 841 10.34 -49.45 -73.71
N ILE A 842 9.13 -49.67 -74.22
CA ILE A 842 8.87 -50.75 -75.18
C ILE A 842 9.03 -50.30 -76.64
N ARG A 843 9.24 -49.00 -76.94
CA ARG A 843 9.05 -48.53 -78.34
C ARG A 843 10.19 -47.82 -79.08
N ASP A 844 11.23 -47.28 -78.45
CA ASP A 844 12.38 -46.75 -79.22
C ASP A 844 13.70 -46.79 -78.42
N HIS A 845 14.65 -47.59 -78.91
CA HIS A 845 16.05 -47.61 -78.48
C HIS A 845 16.81 -46.59 -79.34
N ASP A 846 17.41 -45.53 -78.76
CA ASP A 846 18.71 -44.92 -79.20
C ASP A 846 18.99 -43.45 -78.79
N SER A 847 18.48 -42.92 -77.69
CA SER A 847 19.08 -41.68 -77.13
C SER A 847 19.32 -41.73 -75.62
N TRP A 848 20.51 -42.23 -75.24
CA TRP A 848 21.01 -42.25 -73.86
C TRP A 848 21.16 -40.84 -73.26
N THR A 849 21.30 -39.81 -74.11
CA THR A 849 21.34 -38.39 -73.73
C THR A 849 19.99 -37.88 -73.23
N GLY A 850 18.88 -38.34 -73.79
CA GLY A 850 17.53 -38.03 -73.31
C GLY A 850 17.27 -38.62 -71.92
N TRP A 851 17.79 -39.83 -71.68
CA TRP A 851 17.72 -40.49 -70.36
C TRP A 851 18.45 -39.72 -69.26
N LEU A 852 19.67 -39.26 -69.54
CA LEU A 852 20.44 -38.47 -68.56
C LEU A 852 19.76 -37.14 -68.25
N LEU A 853 19.27 -36.43 -69.27
CA LEU A 853 18.59 -35.14 -69.08
C LEU A 853 17.28 -35.32 -68.30
N PHE A 854 16.50 -36.37 -68.59
CA PHE A 854 15.26 -36.67 -67.90
C PHE A 854 15.48 -37.05 -66.43
N ILE A 855 16.48 -37.88 -66.14
CA ILE A 855 16.87 -38.23 -64.75
C ILE A 855 17.36 -36.98 -64.01
N LEU A 856 18.14 -36.10 -64.66
CA LEU A 856 18.60 -34.85 -64.05
C LEU A 856 17.45 -33.89 -63.75
N ILE A 857 16.52 -33.72 -64.68
CA ILE A 857 15.33 -32.87 -64.49
C ILE A 857 14.43 -33.45 -63.39
N ILE A 858 14.22 -34.77 -63.34
CA ILE A 858 13.40 -35.42 -62.30
C ILE A 858 14.09 -35.44 -60.93
N ALA A 859 15.42 -35.56 -60.87
CA ALA A 859 16.16 -35.48 -59.61
C ALA A 859 16.22 -34.03 -59.09
N ALA A 860 16.31 -33.04 -59.99
CA ALA A 860 16.37 -31.63 -59.63
C ALA A 860 14.98 -31.04 -59.31
N ALA A 861 13.91 -31.50 -59.96
CA ALA A 861 12.56 -30.95 -59.81
C ALA A 861 12.03 -30.97 -58.36
N PRO A 862 12.19 -32.04 -57.55
CA PRO A 862 11.75 -32.04 -56.15
C PRO A 862 12.55 -31.05 -55.29
N LEU A 863 13.84 -30.88 -55.60
CA LEU A 863 14.70 -29.94 -54.88
C LEU A 863 14.34 -28.50 -55.23
N PHE A 864 14.13 -28.22 -56.52
CA PHE A 864 13.69 -26.93 -57.03
C PHE A 864 12.28 -26.59 -56.55
N LEU A 865 11.33 -27.53 -56.62
CA LEU A 865 9.97 -27.36 -56.11
C LEU A 865 9.97 -27.17 -54.60
N ARG A 866 10.83 -27.86 -53.84
CA ARG A 866 10.98 -27.62 -52.40
C ARG A 866 11.55 -26.25 -52.11
N ILE A 867 12.56 -25.80 -52.87
CA ILE A 867 13.13 -24.45 -52.71
C ILE A 867 12.10 -23.39 -53.09
N VAL A 868 11.38 -23.57 -54.19
CA VAL A 868 10.34 -22.64 -54.64
C VAL A 868 9.17 -22.65 -53.68
N VAL A 869 8.65 -23.79 -53.23
CA VAL A 869 7.53 -23.86 -52.28
C VAL A 869 7.96 -23.39 -50.89
N ASP A 870 9.13 -23.74 -50.36
CA ASP A 870 9.59 -23.17 -49.08
C ASP A 870 9.82 -21.65 -49.24
N ARG A 871 10.42 -21.18 -50.34
CA ARG A 871 10.63 -19.73 -50.58
C ARG A 871 9.31 -19.00 -50.78
N LEU A 872 8.39 -19.54 -51.56
CA LEU A 872 7.05 -19.00 -51.80
C LEU A 872 6.27 -19.04 -50.49
N TYR A 873 6.25 -20.15 -49.75
CA TYR A 873 5.64 -20.23 -48.42
C TYR A 873 6.22 -19.20 -47.43
N TRP A 874 7.54 -19.01 -47.38
CA TRP A 874 8.17 -17.98 -46.54
C TRP A 874 7.88 -16.55 -47.02
N LEU A 875 7.77 -16.35 -48.34
CA LEU A 875 7.43 -15.07 -48.94
C LEU A 875 5.94 -14.71 -48.77
N LEU A 876 5.06 -15.74 -48.76
CA LEU A 876 3.60 -15.61 -48.69
C LEU A 876 3.05 -15.67 -47.24
N LEU A 877 3.64 -16.49 -46.35
CA LEU A 877 3.04 -16.90 -45.06
C LEU A 877 3.97 -16.71 -43.84
N ASP A 878 4.90 -15.78 -43.91
CA ASP A 878 5.65 -15.34 -42.72
C ASP A 878 4.68 -15.02 -41.57
N TYR A 879 4.96 -15.51 -40.35
CA TYR A 879 4.01 -15.49 -39.22
C TYR A 879 3.69 -14.05 -38.79
N GLY A 880 2.61 -13.52 -39.36
CA GLY A 880 2.23 -12.11 -39.34
C GLY A 880 1.88 -11.66 -40.75
N THR A 881 0.78 -12.18 -41.30
CA THR A 881 0.32 -11.89 -42.66
C THR A 881 -0.09 -10.42 -42.78
N GLY A 882 0.87 -9.56 -43.12
CA GLY A 882 0.57 -8.18 -43.47
C GLY A 882 -0.41 -8.17 -44.65
N ALA A 883 -1.54 -7.48 -44.50
CA ALA A 883 -2.63 -7.45 -45.48
C ALA A 883 -2.14 -7.20 -46.92
N MET A 884 -1.10 -6.36 -47.09
CA MET A 884 -0.49 -6.08 -48.40
C MET A 884 0.08 -7.32 -49.10
N ARG A 885 0.63 -8.29 -48.37
CA ARG A 885 1.19 -9.51 -48.98
C ARG A 885 0.09 -10.38 -49.56
N LEU A 886 -1.01 -10.55 -48.82
CA LEU A 886 -2.16 -11.32 -49.32
C LEU A 886 -2.83 -10.62 -50.51
N ALA A 887 -2.95 -9.28 -50.44
CA ALA A 887 -3.45 -8.48 -51.56
C ALA A 887 -2.61 -8.68 -52.82
N VAL A 888 -1.27 -8.62 -52.72
CA VAL A 888 -0.37 -8.84 -53.87
C VAL A 888 -0.61 -10.20 -54.53
N ILE A 889 -0.87 -11.26 -53.77
CA ILE A 889 -1.15 -12.59 -54.32
C ILE A 889 -2.47 -12.57 -55.10
N ILE A 890 -3.53 -12.04 -54.50
CA ILE A 890 -4.84 -11.92 -55.15
C ILE A 890 -4.71 -11.10 -56.43
N PHE A 891 -3.99 -9.98 -56.41
CA PHE A 891 -3.74 -9.14 -57.59
C PHE A 891 -2.91 -9.84 -58.67
N ILE A 892 -1.90 -10.62 -58.31
CA ILE A 892 -1.10 -11.39 -59.29
C ILE A 892 -1.99 -12.45 -59.96
N LEU A 893 -2.77 -13.19 -59.21
CA LEU A 893 -3.67 -14.22 -59.76
C LEU A 893 -4.74 -13.60 -60.67
N MET A 894 -5.29 -12.47 -60.25
CA MET A 894 -6.23 -11.69 -61.05
C MET A 894 -5.58 -11.17 -62.33
N LEU A 895 -4.36 -10.64 -62.26
CA LEU A 895 -3.62 -10.18 -63.44
C LEU A 895 -3.30 -11.34 -64.40
N LEU A 896 -2.91 -12.51 -63.87
CA LEU A 896 -2.67 -13.69 -64.69
C LEU A 896 -3.95 -14.13 -65.42
N SER A 897 -5.08 -14.19 -64.72
CA SER A 897 -6.37 -14.52 -65.35
C SER A 897 -6.78 -13.46 -66.39
N PHE A 898 -6.58 -12.18 -66.10
CA PHE A 898 -6.87 -11.09 -67.02
C PHE A 898 -6.07 -11.21 -68.34
N VAL A 899 -4.75 -11.36 -68.22
CA VAL A 899 -3.84 -11.36 -69.37
C VAL A 899 -3.98 -12.64 -70.20
N PHE A 900 -4.04 -13.79 -69.53
CA PHE A 900 -3.90 -15.08 -70.21
C PHE A 900 -5.22 -15.77 -70.52
N VAL A 901 -6.28 -15.49 -69.76
CA VAL A 901 -7.55 -16.21 -69.89
C VAL A 901 -8.65 -15.30 -70.42
N SER A 902 -8.84 -14.14 -69.79
CA SER A 902 -9.91 -13.20 -70.19
C SER A 902 -9.65 -12.52 -71.52
N GLY A 903 -8.41 -12.54 -72.02
CA GLY A 903 -8.04 -12.00 -73.33
C GLY A 903 -8.66 -12.73 -74.52
N GLU A 904 -9.12 -13.97 -74.34
CA GLU A 904 -9.62 -14.83 -75.40
C GLU A 904 -11.15 -14.97 -75.30
N PRO A 905 -11.92 -14.47 -76.29
CA PRO A 905 -13.40 -14.52 -76.27
C PRO A 905 -13.93 -15.95 -76.20
N ALA A 906 -13.23 -16.90 -76.83
CA ALA A 906 -13.61 -18.31 -76.88
C ALA A 906 -13.59 -19.05 -75.52
N ASN A 907 -13.08 -18.41 -74.47
CA ASN A 907 -13.17 -18.93 -73.09
C ASN A 907 -14.51 -18.62 -72.42
N PHE A 908 -15.40 -17.89 -73.09
CA PHE A 908 -16.67 -17.45 -72.53
C PHE A 908 -17.82 -17.84 -73.46
N GLU A 909 -18.94 -18.23 -72.87
CA GLU A 909 -20.17 -18.55 -73.58
C GLU A 909 -21.33 -17.74 -72.98
N PRO A 910 -22.39 -17.47 -73.75
CA PRO A 910 -23.52 -16.73 -73.20
C PRO A 910 -24.24 -17.57 -72.14
N THR A 911 -24.66 -16.93 -71.05
CA THR A 911 -25.32 -17.62 -69.94
C THR A 911 -26.66 -18.24 -70.36
N ILE A 912 -27.14 -19.19 -69.58
CA ILE A 912 -28.48 -19.79 -69.78
C ILE A 912 -29.59 -18.72 -69.81
N PRO A 913 -29.65 -17.73 -68.88
CA PRO A 913 -30.59 -16.61 -68.97
C PRO A 913 -30.47 -15.78 -70.25
N ALA A 914 -29.25 -15.48 -70.71
CA ALA A 914 -29.03 -14.74 -71.95
C ALA A 914 -29.54 -15.53 -73.17
N LYS A 915 -29.23 -16.84 -73.22
CA LYS A 915 -29.74 -17.78 -74.24
C LYS A 915 -31.28 -17.85 -74.25
N ILE A 916 -31.92 -17.83 -73.07
CA ILE A 916 -33.39 -17.84 -72.93
C ILE A 916 -34.00 -16.50 -73.35
N LEU A 917 -33.43 -15.37 -72.93
CA LEU A 917 -33.92 -14.03 -73.26
C LEU A 917 -33.83 -13.77 -74.77
N GLU A 918 -32.76 -14.25 -75.41
CA GLU A 918 -32.60 -14.16 -76.86
C GLU A 918 -33.59 -15.08 -77.60
N ALA A 919 -33.81 -16.30 -77.11
CA ALA A 919 -34.85 -17.19 -77.62
C ALA A 919 -36.27 -16.59 -77.48
N GLN A 920 -36.55 -15.91 -76.36
CA GLN A 920 -37.81 -15.21 -76.13
C GLN A 920 -37.97 -13.96 -77.03
N ARG A 921 -36.92 -13.15 -77.22
CA ARG A 921 -36.94 -12.03 -78.19
C ARG A 921 -37.26 -12.52 -79.60
N LYS A 922 -36.77 -13.70 -79.98
CA LYS A 922 -37.05 -14.33 -81.28
C LYS A 922 -38.50 -14.85 -81.41
N MET A 923 -39.18 -15.18 -80.31
CA MET A 923 -40.59 -15.62 -80.33
C MET A 923 -41.62 -14.48 -80.43
N VAL A 924 -41.25 -13.22 -80.17
CA VAL A 924 -42.18 -12.07 -80.08
C VAL A 924 -42.27 -11.23 -81.38
N LEU A 925 -41.51 -11.56 -82.43
CA LEU A 925 -41.63 -10.87 -83.73
C LEU A 925 -42.82 -11.42 -84.55
N PRO A 926 -43.77 -10.56 -85.00
CA PRO A 926 -44.97 -11.01 -85.68
C PRO A 926 -44.66 -11.56 -87.07
N THR A 927 -45.14 -12.79 -87.26
CA THR A 927 -45.15 -13.61 -88.46
C THR A 927 -45.70 -12.83 -89.65
N ASN A 928 -44.86 -12.49 -90.63
CA ASN A 928 -45.20 -12.33 -92.05
C ASN A 928 -43.95 -11.99 -92.88
N ALA A 929 -43.03 -12.95 -93.03
CA ALA A 929 -42.15 -13.04 -94.19
C ALA A 929 -41.60 -14.46 -94.34
N VAL A 930 -41.64 -14.93 -95.56
CA VAL A 930 -41.55 -16.32 -96.02
C VAL A 930 -40.10 -16.67 -96.38
N LEU A 931 -39.66 -17.85 -95.92
CA LEU A 931 -38.61 -18.74 -96.44
C LEU A 931 -37.17 -18.20 -96.61
N ALA A 932 -36.35 -18.44 -95.58
CA ALA A 932 -35.08 -19.17 -95.71
C ALA A 932 -34.77 -19.83 -94.35
N PRO A 933 -34.34 -21.10 -94.28
CA PRO A 933 -33.71 -21.62 -93.07
C PRO A 933 -32.37 -20.90 -92.92
N MET A 934 -32.35 -19.78 -92.19
CA MET A 934 -31.11 -19.33 -91.59
C MET A 934 -30.72 -20.42 -90.60
N ALA A 935 -29.75 -21.25 -91.00
CA ALA A 935 -28.90 -21.98 -90.07
C ALA A 935 -28.21 -20.90 -89.21
N TYR A 936 -28.90 -20.47 -88.17
CA TYR A 936 -28.38 -19.57 -87.17
C TYR A 936 -27.49 -20.43 -86.28
N ASP A 937 -26.20 -20.41 -86.58
CA ASP A 937 -25.16 -20.88 -85.68
C ASP A 937 -25.25 -19.97 -84.45
N PRO A 938 -25.77 -20.44 -83.29
CA PRO A 938 -25.71 -19.63 -82.09
C PRO A 938 -24.24 -19.37 -81.86
N LYS A 939 -23.79 -18.11 -81.97
CA LYS A 939 -22.40 -17.77 -81.70
C LYS A 939 -22.07 -18.34 -80.32
N GLU A 940 -21.30 -19.42 -80.27
CA GLU A 940 -20.98 -20.09 -79.00
C GLU A 940 -20.12 -19.18 -78.11
N HIS A 941 -19.53 -18.13 -78.71
CA HIS A 941 -18.59 -17.20 -78.10
C HIS A 941 -18.82 -15.74 -78.57
N PRO A 942 -18.45 -14.74 -77.74
CA PRO A 942 -18.51 -13.34 -78.12
C PRO A 942 -17.62 -13.05 -79.35
N THR A 943 -18.05 -12.15 -80.23
CA THR A 943 -17.17 -11.67 -81.31
C THR A 943 -16.12 -10.69 -80.79
N GLU A 944 -14.97 -10.58 -81.47
CA GLU A 944 -13.87 -9.69 -81.01
C GLU A 944 -14.33 -8.24 -80.81
N ASP A 945 -15.30 -7.79 -81.60
CA ASP A 945 -15.91 -6.45 -81.52
C ASP A 945 -16.85 -6.28 -80.31
N GLU A 946 -17.50 -7.37 -79.88
CA GLU A 946 -18.32 -7.41 -78.67
C GLU A 946 -17.43 -7.52 -77.43
N TRP A 947 -16.31 -8.28 -77.50
CA TRP A 947 -15.41 -8.57 -76.38
C TRP A 947 -14.45 -7.43 -76.01
N THR A 948 -15.04 -6.30 -75.60
CA THR A 948 -14.32 -5.07 -75.25
C THR A 948 -13.39 -5.27 -74.05
N PHE A 949 -12.39 -4.40 -73.89
CA PHE A 949 -11.52 -4.40 -72.71
C PHE A 949 -12.32 -4.32 -71.39
N GLY A 950 -13.42 -3.56 -71.39
CA GLY A 950 -14.30 -3.45 -70.23
C GLY A 950 -14.88 -4.80 -69.82
N GLU A 951 -15.42 -5.56 -70.76
CA GLU A 951 -15.95 -6.91 -70.51
C GLU A 951 -14.87 -7.87 -69.98
N ARG A 952 -13.65 -7.80 -70.53
CA ARG A 952 -12.52 -8.62 -70.04
C ARG A 952 -12.18 -8.32 -68.58
N VAL A 953 -12.16 -7.04 -68.21
CA VAL A 953 -11.90 -6.61 -66.82
C VAL A 953 -13.04 -7.10 -65.93
N TRP A 954 -14.29 -6.92 -66.36
CA TRP A 954 -15.47 -7.31 -65.61
C TRP A 954 -15.53 -8.81 -65.34
N MET A 955 -15.35 -9.65 -66.36
CA MET A 955 -15.32 -11.10 -66.19
C MET A 955 -14.18 -11.55 -65.27
N THR A 956 -13.03 -10.90 -65.34
CA THR A 956 -11.92 -11.24 -64.44
C THR A 956 -12.26 -10.90 -62.99
N LEU A 957 -12.85 -9.72 -62.76
CA LEU A 957 -13.25 -9.27 -61.42
C LEU A 957 -14.34 -10.16 -60.83
N GLU A 958 -15.31 -10.59 -61.64
CA GLU A 958 -16.40 -11.48 -61.23
C GLU A 958 -15.88 -12.76 -60.54
N TYR A 959 -14.87 -13.41 -61.14
CA TYR A 959 -14.29 -14.63 -60.58
C TYR A 959 -13.19 -14.39 -59.54
N HIS A 960 -12.72 -13.14 -59.36
CA HIS A 960 -11.66 -12.80 -58.41
C HIS A 960 -12.11 -12.07 -57.15
N VAL A 961 -13.27 -11.41 -57.19
CA VAL A 961 -13.82 -10.62 -56.08
C VAL A 961 -15.21 -11.17 -55.77
N PRO A 962 -15.39 -11.93 -54.68
CA PRO A 962 -16.66 -12.63 -54.37
C PRO A 962 -17.91 -11.73 -54.28
N LEU A 963 -17.73 -10.42 -54.05
CA LEU A 963 -18.82 -9.43 -54.00
C LEU A 963 -19.25 -8.94 -55.38
N VAL A 964 -18.38 -9.02 -56.39
CA VAL A 964 -18.66 -8.50 -57.74
C VAL A 964 -19.64 -9.39 -58.48
N SER A 965 -19.60 -10.72 -58.27
CA SER A 965 -20.55 -11.65 -58.86
C SER A 965 -22.01 -11.43 -58.41
N ALA A 966 -22.26 -10.59 -57.41
CA ALA A 966 -23.62 -10.22 -56.98
C ALA A 966 -24.19 -8.97 -57.67
N VAL A 967 -23.35 -8.22 -58.41
CA VAL A 967 -23.69 -6.87 -58.92
C VAL A 967 -23.64 -6.80 -60.45
N VAL A 968 -23.00 -7.76 -61.11
CA VAL A 968 -22.75 -7.73 -62.56
C VAL A 968 -23.84 -8.49 -63.32
N SER A 969 -24.14 -8.03 -64.54
CA SER A 969 -25.11 -8.65 -65.44
C SER A 969 -24.64 -10.01 -65.95
N ASP A 970 -25.49 -11.03 -65.80
CA ASP A 970 -25.27 -12.44 -66.21
C ASP A 970 -25.24 -12.63 -67.74
N GLU A 971 -24.54 -11.83 -68.53
CA GLU A 971 -24.55 -11.98 -70.00
C GLU A 971 -23.60 -13.08 -70.48
N TRP A 972 -22.46 -13.26 -69.79
CA TRP A 972 -21.41 -14.23 -70.15
C TRP A 972 -21.03 -15.12 -68.96
N GLU A 973 -20.74 -16.39 -69.22
CA GLU A 973 -20.16 -17.33 -68.26
C GLU A 973 -18.91 -18.00 -68.85
N ALA A 974 -18.07 -18.57 -67.99
CA ALA A 974 -16.92 -19.35 -68.42
C ALA A 974 -17.35 -20.59 -69.23
N ALA A 975 -16.83 -20.70 -70.46
CA ALA A 975 -17.21 -21.74 -71.40
C ALA A 975 -16.84 -23.15 -70.90
N GLY A 976 -17.69 -24.13 -71.25
CA GLY A 976 -17.39 -25.55 -71.11
C GLY A 976 -16.30 -26.09 -72.05
N SER A 977 -15.78 -25.25 -72.95
CA SER A 977 -14.73 -25.57 -73.92
C SER A 977 -13.35 -25.68 -73.23
N PRO A 978 -12.38 -26.39 -73.84
CA PRO A 978 -10.99 -26.38 -73.38
C PRO A 978 -10.50 -24.94 -73.30
N LEU A 979 -9.87 -24.58 -72.18
CA LEU A 979 -9.28 -23.26 -71.98
C LEU A 979 -8.37 -22.92 -73.19
N ARG A 980 -8.33 -21.65 -73.58
CA ARG A 980 -7.44 -21.13 -74.61
C ARG A 980 -6.62 -20.00 -74.00
N ILE A 981 -5.29 -20.05 -74.15
CA ILE A 981 -4.39 -19.06 -73.55
C ILE A 981 -3.74 -18.25 -74.66
N SER A 982 -4.05 -16.96 -74.72
CA SER A 982 -3.80 -16.02 -75.82
C SER A 982 -2.32 -15.76 -76.17
N SER A 983 -1.36 -16.41 -75.51
CA SER A 983 0.08 -16.17 -75.73
C SER A 983 0.95 -17.43 -75.79
N LEU A 984 0.36 -18.61 -75.63
CA LEU A 984 1.10 -19.89 -75.59
C LEU A 984 0.91 -20.73 -76.85
N TRP A 985 0.04 -20.29 -77.77
CA TRP A 985 -0.19 -20.93 -79.05
C TRP A 985 0.53 -20.15 -80.16
N VAL A 986 1.67 -20.68 -80.59
CA VAL A 986 2.25 -20.36 -81.90
C VAL A 986 1.19 -20.70 -82.95
N GLU A 987 0.88 -19.74 -83.82
CA GLU A 987 -0.16 -19.81 -84.87
C GLU A 987 -0.23 -21.20 -85.51
N ARG A 988 -1.37 -21.85 -85.29
CA ARG A 988 -1.67 -23.18 -85.80
C ARG A 988 -2.36 -23.00 -87.14
N ASN A 989 -1.58 -22.98 -88.23
CA ASN A 989 -2.15 -23.12 -89.56
C ASN A 989 -2.94 -24.44 -89.63
N HIS A 990 -4.20 -24.33 -90.07
CA HIS A 990 -5.13 -25.42 -90.29
C HIS A 990 -4.54 -26.45 -91.26
N ASP A 991 -3.98 -27.55 -90.73
CA ASP A 991 -3.94 -28.83 -91.40
C ASP A 991 -3.87 -29.96 -90.36
N GLU A 992 -4.72 -30.97 -90.53
CA GLU A 992 -5.12 -32.01 -89.57
C GLU A 992 -4.03 -33.03 -89.17
N ARG A 993 -2.76 -32.64 -89.02
CA ARG A 993 -1.72 -33.57 -88.53
C ARG A 993 -0.88 -32.99 -87.40
N GLY A 994 -1.16 -33.51 -86.21
CA GLY A 994 -0.15 -33.81 -85.21
C GLY A 994 0.20 -32.68 -84.25
N VAL A 995 -0.50 -32.65 -83.12
CA VAL A 995 0.03 -32.04 -81.89
C VAL A 995 1.32 -32.80 -81.54
N PRO A 996 2.40 -32.14 -81.10
CA PRO A 996 3.59 -32.86 -80.71
C PRO A 996 3.29 -33.84 -79.55
N ASN A 997 3.49 -35.15 -79.79
CA ASN A 997 3.21 -36.23 -78.84
C ASN A 997 3.98 -36.13 -77.49
N TRP A 998 4.87 -35.16 -77.32
CA TRP A 998 5.67 -34.98 -76.10
C TRP A 998 4.98 -34.15 -75.01
N TRP A 999 3.82 -33.55 -75.28
CA TRP A 999 3.08 -32.81 -74.24
C TRP A 999 2.31 -33.79 -73.33
N PRO A 1000 2.58 -33.83 -72.00
CA PRO A 1000 2.15 -34.92 -71.12
C PRO A 1000 0.65 -34.97 -70.81
N MET A 1001 -0.15 -34.01 -71.29
CA MET A 1001 -1.60 -34.04 -71.16
C MET A 1001 -2.21 -34.46 -72.51
N LYS A 1002 -2.67 -35.71 -72.61
CA LYS A 1002 -3.53 -36.14 -73.74
C LYS A 1002 -4.71 -35.15 -73.85
N ILE A 1003 -5.03 -34.79 -75.08
CA ILE A 1003 -5.97 -33.72 -75.51
C ILE A 1003 -7.42 -33.87 -75.00
N GLY A 1004 -7.73 -34.84 -74.14
CA GLY A 1004 -9.00 -34.94 -73.41
C GLY A 1004 -9.01 -34.32 -72.00
N ALA A 1005 -7.87 -33.83 -71.48
CA ALA A 1005 -7.75 -33.38 -70.09
C ALA A 1005 -7.17 -31.96 -69.92
N TRP A 1006 -7.24 -31.11 -70.96
CA TRP A 1006 -6.98 -29.68 -70.76
C TRP A 1006 -8.07 -29.11 -69.86
N PRO A 1007 -7.73 -28.30 -68.84
CA PRO A 1007 -8.75 -27.70 -67.97
C PRO A 1007 -9.71 -26.89 -68.84
N LYS A 1008 -11.01 -27.05 -68.59
CA LYS A 1008 -12.00 -26.20 -69.24
C LYS A 1008 -11.87 -24.78 -68.72
N ALA A 1009 -12.28 -23.78 -69.49
CA ALA A 1009 -12.29 -22.40 -69.00
C ALA A 1009 -13.08 -22.30 -67.68
N ARG A 1010 -14.21 -23.02 -67.61
CA ARG A 1010 -15.00 -23.20 -66.39
C ARG A 1010 -14.21 -23.77 -65.20
N ASP A 1011 -13.33 -24.73 -65.41
CA ASP A 1011 -12.53 -25.34 -64.33
C ASP A 1011 -11.49 -24.36 -63.77
N TRP A 1012 -10.89 -23.54 -64.63
CA TRP A 1012 -9.95 -22.50 -64.23
C TRP A 1012 -10.63 -21.43 -63.37
N PHE A 1013 -11.75 -20.88 -63.86
CA PHE A 1013 -12.50 -19.87 -63.13
C PHE A 1013 -13.12 -20.41 -61.84
N GLY A 1014 -13.58 -21.66 -61.84
CA GLY A 1014 -13.97 -22.37 -60.62
C GLY A 1014 -12.82 -22.47 -59.61
N ALA A 1015 -11.62 -22.87 -60.05
CA ALA A 1015 -10.46 -22.95 -59.18
C ALA A 1015 -10.06 -21.58 -58.61
N MET A 1016 -10.10 -20.51 -59.41
CA MET A 1016 -9.86 -19.15 -58.95
C MET A 1016 -10.91 -18.71 -57.95
N GLN A 1017 -12.19 -18.96 -58.22
CA GLN A 1017 -13.27 -18.63 -57.30
C GLN A 1017 -13.08 -19.32 -55.94
N TRP A 1018 -12.76 -20.61 -55.92
CA TRP A 1018 -12.44 -21.36 -54.68
C TRP A 1018 -11.25 -20.75 -53.94
N LEU A 1019 -10.17 -20.42 -54.65
CA LEU A 1019 -8.98 -19.83 -54.06
C LEU A 1019 -9.29 -18.44 -53.47
N ASN A 1020 -10.09 -17.65 -54.15
CA ASN A 1020 -10.52 -16.32 -53.69
C ASN A 1020 -11.47 -16.41 -52.50
N TRP A 1021 -12.34 -17.41 -52.43
CA TRP A 1021 -13.16 -17.70 -51.24
C TRP A 1021 -12.32 -18.05 -50.00
N ILE A 1022 -11.10 -18.57 -50.18
CA ILE A 1022 -10.17 -18.82 -49.07
C ILE A 1022 -9.38 -17.55 -48.74
N LEU A 1023 -8.90 -16.82 -49.75
CA LEU A 1023 -8.01 -15.68 -49.55
C LEU A 1023 -8.74 -14.43 -49.04
N TRP A 1024 -9.94 -14.12 -49.51
CA TRP A 1024 -10.67 -12.90 -49.12
C TRP A 1024 -11.09 -12.86 -47.65
N PRO A 1025 -11.63 -13.94 -47.03
CA PRO A 1025 -11.92 -13.96 -45.60
C PRO A 1025 -10.68 -13.85 -44.72
N LEU A 1026 -9.50 -14.25 -45.22
CA LEU A 1026 -8.23 -14.02 -44.53
C LEU A 1026 -7.74 -12.57 -44.70
N PHE A 1027 -8.07 -11.91 -45.80
CA PHE A 1027 -7.67 -10.52 -46.08
C PHE A 1027 -8.57 -9.48 -45.41
N LEU A 1028 -9.89 -9.63 -45.53
CA LEU A 1028 -10.88 -8.60 -45.15
C LEU A 1028 -10.85 -8.20 -43.68
N PRO A 1029 -10.81 -9.11 -42.69
CA PRO A 1029 -10.74 -8.73 -41.28
C PRO A 1029 -9.47 -7.91 -40.95
N PHE A 1030 -8.35 -8.24 -41.59
CA PHE A 1030 -7.11 -7.48 -41.43
C PHE A 1030 -7.19 -6.10 -42.06
N LEU A 1031 -7.79 -5.99 -43.26
CA LEU A 1031 -7.99 -4.71 -43.93
C LEU A 1031 -8.93 -3.81 -43.11
N VAL A 1032 -10.07 -4.34 -42.65
CA VAL A 1032 -11.04 -3.61 -41.81
C VAL A 1032 -10.39 -3.15 -40.51
N ARG A 1033 -9.66 -4.04 -39.82
CA ARG A 1033 -8.96 -3.69 -38.57
C ARG A 1033 -7.86 -2.65 -38.77
N LYS A 1034 -7.20 -2.63 -39.94
CA LYS A 1034 -6.19 -1.61 -40.27
C LYS A 1034 -6.86 -0.26 -40.55
N ILE A 1035 -7.89 -0.23 -41.39
CA ILE A 1035 -8.64 0.99 -41.71
C ILE A 1035 -9.31 1.56 -40.45
N SER A 1036 -9.80 0.72 -39.53
CA SER A 1036 -10.42 1.16 -38.28
C SER A 1036 -9.41 1.64 -37.22
N ARG A 1037 -8.11 1.33 -37.37
CA ARG A 1037 -7.05 1.73 -36.43
C ARG A 1037 -6.31 2.99 -36.88
N ASP A 1038 -6.33 3.27 -38.18
CA ASP A 1038 -5.77 4.49 -38.79
C ASP A 1038 -6.78 5.67 -38.81
N ARG A 1039 -8.01 5.47 -38.31
CA ARG A 1039 -9.00 6.52 -37.98
C ARG A 1039 -9.08 6.66 -36.47
#